data_AF-K6TXA8-F1
#
_entry.id   AF-K6TXA8-F1
#
_cell.length_a   1.000
_cell.length_b   1.000
_cell.length_c   1.000
_cell.angle_alpha   90.00
_cell.angle_beta   90.00
_cell.angle_gamma   90.00
#
_symmetry.space_group_name_H-M   'P 1'
#
loop_
_entity.id
_entity.type
_entity.pdbx_description
1 polymer ?
#
loop_
_entity_poly.entity_id
_entity_poly.type
_entity_poly.pdbx_seq_one_letter_code
_entity_poly.pdbx_strand_id
1 'polypeptide(L)'
;MECNESNFIYLKKTSVEKYYEELIRAEHLCEYFPAITKIIIRKVLEAILKDIAEKHKIESNTSAWNLLNNIELSTSFSFPEEIINYIETVLINGYEHASRNNRNRKILKHPIEILESMHNILCWYLRKTEGQKIKLVKNLSFRAPSTIEYMQKEISKIRDDISLKDKQINNLRQKIIEVSSQSKAIGELNNIIIEIKKEKSYLEETKILLTKKIEVQKNQVAQVENDYKFYMKRLDKLKQRCNENQELLFEKESQLVKAEIKNQELKDLIRNLEEQDNKIEDSEHYLEEELRKVRQAYEKLVKLTNQYQDILETVEFSYSSDLQKSLETQKNNVTMEINFQNRVFNENIINYNKNMAEVKRKVLIFKEILNEKIKRGIKYKSLYKGFLRLEGKELRIIYTIINNINTAPSFINKSKELFLKSNEEKFLTLLNKNLEDLKNVSDDEIKLLLYYKLIKLSQVPLGSIYNRKQFIKALENMVDKAYEILESKKDFKGGVKKLDAIIRYYLDKIISSLKNKNINLHISEELTDKIYGKIMELKQNEENIIKEKIYYDKFNLDNMSEVMFKSSIKSQPFIFISIMVDLSNSTSYQEISAIIFEVESLISNRTLSKAYGEGGVNSKLLNEYFMVLLFLYSGTASINQNQQMELLPLLVLGIISIDLIENNDEANLESYTRMIESWKRKQQKYNDIFMEKEEMESSLEFLLEESQRVEFIIKQLSESSNLLVQRYENYREEFKSIILNSEKRILLPSYMNYDELRSKKEIAENNINNSKNKHGTLKSMFSLELWKEQANKLVNESNMIEVENKLIEEAKQKPYFKKEYSVFAEIENEIQKTNELVNKNKEELKNKNLLTGNMKNKITELEKQLTTIKDAYPDIEEGYY
;
A
#
# COMPACT_ATOMS: atom_id res chain seq x y z
N MET A 1 -25.86 -45.98 -23.19
CA MET A 1 -25.19 -44.83 -23.83
C MET A 1 -26.05 -44.36 -24.98
N GLU A 2 -26.79 -43.25 -24.82
CA GLU A 2 -27.49 -42.61 -25.95
C GLU A 2 -26.44 -41.94 -26.85
N CYS A 3 -26.24 -42.49 -28.05
CA CYS A 3 -25.30 -41.97 -29.03
C CYS A 3 -25.97 -40.79 -29.77
N ASN A 4 -25.58 -39.55 -29.44
CA ASN A 4 -26.07 -38.35 -30.14
C ASN A 4 -25.32 -38.16 -31.47
N GLU A 5 -26.07 -37.84 -32.54
CA GLU A 5 -25.56 -37.66 -33.89
C GLU A 5 -24.54 -36.50 -33.98
N SER A 6 -24.86 -35.32 -33.40
CA SER A 6 -23.97 -34.15 -33.29
C SER A 6 -24.42 -33.23 -32.14
N ASN A 7 -23.48 -32.44 -31.60
CA ASN A 7 -23.77 -31.39 -30.61
C ASN A 7 -24.66 -30.25 -31.15
N PHE A 8 -24.79 -30.10 -32.47
CA PHE A 8 -25.54 -29.02 -33.11
C PHE A 8 -26.80 -29.48 -33.83
N ILE A 9 -27.25 -30.73 -33.65
CA ILE A 9 -28.41 -31.29 -34.36
C ILE A 9 -29.71 -30.50 -34.14
N TYR A 10 -29.84 -29.84 -32.99
CA TYR A 10 -30.98 -29.00 -32.66
C TYR A 10 -31.14 -27.77 -33.56
N LEU A 11 -30.14 -27.42 -34.37
CA LEU A 11 -30.22 -26.32 -35.32
C LEU A 11 -31.09 -26.65 -36.55
N LYS A 12 -31.31 -27.94 -36.86
CA LYS A 12 -32.18 -28.34 -37.96
C LYS A 12 -33.59 -27.77 -37.76
N LYS A 13 -34.18 -27.19 -38.81
CA LYS A 13 -35.52 -26.54 -38.81
C LYS A 13 -35.63 -25.25 -37.99
N THR A 14 -34.52 -24.59 -37.70
CA THR A 14 -34.46 -23.28 -37.02
C THR A 14 -33.99 -22.18 -37.99
N SER A 15 -34.11 -20.90 -37.60
CA SER A 15 -33.63 -19.77 -38.43
C SER A 15 -32.12 -19.78 -38.72
N VAL A 16 -31.35 -20.54 -37.94
CA VAL A 16 -29.88 -20.64 -38.05
C VAL A 16 -29.42 -21.98 -38.65
N GLU A 17 -30.34 -22.77 -39.22
CA GLU A 17 -30.02 -24.07 -39.86
C GLU A 17 -28.94 -23.95 -40.93
N LYS A 18 -28.83 -22.80 -41.60
CA LYS A 18 -27.82 -22.52 -42.62
C LYS A 18 -26.36 -22.66 -42.13
N TYR A 19 -26.13 -22.61 -40.82
CA TYR A 19 -24.80 -22.76 -40.21
C TYR A 19 -24.49 -24.18 -39.71
N TYR A 20 -25.47 -25.09 -39.77
CA TYR A 20 -25.37 -26.43 -39.20
C TYR A 20 -24.20 -27.24 -39.78
N GLU A 21 -24.06 -27.28 -41.10
CA GLU A 21 -23.01 -28.04 -41.78
C GLU A 21 -21.60 -27.56 -41.43
N GLU A 22 -21.39 -26.24 -41.32
CA GLU A 22 -20.10 -25.66 -40.94
C GLU A 22 -19.75 -25.98 -39.48
N LEU A 23 -20.73 -25.98 -38.57
CA LEU A 23 -20.51 -26.32 -37.16
C LEU A 23 -20.24 -27.80 -36.95
N ILE A 24 -20.91 -28.70 -37.68
CA ILE A 24 -20.55 -30.12 -37.69
C ILE A 24 -19.13 -30.31 -38.23
N ARG A 25 -18.79 -29.61 -39.31
CA ARG A 25 -17.44 -29.65 -39.86
C ARG A 25 -16.41 -29.23 -38.81
N ALA A 26 -16.67 -28.16 -38.06
CA ALA A 26 -15.82 -27.74 -36.95
C ALA A 26 -15.71 -28.80 -35.83
N GLU A 27 -16.84 -29.43 -35.47
CA GLU A 27 -16.92 -30.54 -34.50
C GLU A 27 -16.06 -31.73 -34.92
N HIS A 28 -16.12 -32.12 -36.20
CA HIS A 28 -15.35 -33.25 -36.74
C HIS A 28 -13.85 -32.97 -36.85
N LEU A 29 -13.46 -31.70 -37.05
CA LEU A 29 -12.06 -31.29 -37.23
C LEU A 29 -11.35 -30.96 -35.90
N CYS A 30 -12.06 -30.83 -34.78
CA CYS A 30 -11.55 -30.16 -33.56
C CYS A 30 -10.23 -30.70 -33.01
N GLU A 31 -10.03 -32.02 -33.09
CA GLU A 31 -8.82 -32.71 -32.63
C GLU A 31 -7.75 -32.86 -33.74
N TYR A 32 -8.13 -32.77 -35.02
CA TYR A 32 -7.24 -32.99 -36.15
C TYR A 32 -6.61 -31.70 -36.69
N PHE A 33 -7.43 -30.64 -36.78
CA PHE A 33 -7.01 -29.32 -37.25
C PHE A 33 -7.53 -28.20 -36.33
N PRO A 34 -7.01 -28.09 -35.09
CA PRO A 34 -7.43 -27.13 -34.08
C PRO A 34 -7.59 -25.68 -34.57
N ALA A 35 -6.61 -25.20 -35.34
CA ALA A 35 -6.62 -23.83 -35.87
C ALA A 35 -7.77 -23.60 -36.85
N ILE A 36 -8.07 -24.57 -37.72
CA ILE A 36 -9.15 -24.46 -38.69
C ILE A 36 -10.51 -24.54 -38.00
N THR A 37 -10.65 -25.40 -36.99
CA THR A 37 -11.86 -25.44 -36.17
C THR A 37 -12.17 -24.09 -35.54
N LYS A 38 -11.18 -23.44 -34.92
CA LYS A 38 -11.32 -22.10 -34.33
C LYS A 38 -11.74 -21.05 -35.37
N ILE A 39 -11.15 -21.11 -36.57
CA ILE A 39 -11.50 -20.21 -37.68
C ILE A 39 -12.96 -20.40 -38.09
N ILE A 40 -13.39 -21.64 -38.38
CA ILE A 40 -14.76 -21.92 -38.82
C ILE A 40 -15.76 -21.41 -37.79
N ILE A 41 -15.52 -21.66 -36.49
CA ILE A 41 -16.41 -21.20 -35.43
C ILE A 41 -16.49 -19.68 -35.40
N ARG A 42 -15.35 -18.98 -35.52
CA ARG A 42 -15.34 -17.51 -35.60
C ARG A 42 -16.10 -16.99 -36.82
N LYS A 43 -15.91 -17.59 -38.00
CA LYS A 43 -16.64 -17.20 -39.22
C LYS A 43 -18.15 -17.32 -39.04
N VAL A 44 -18.59 -18.45 -38.46
CA VAL A 44 -20.01 -18.70 -38.20
C VAL A 44 -20.55 -17.70 -37.17
N LEU A 45 -19.80 -17.40 -36.11
CA LEU A 45 -20.18 -16.40 -35.12
C LEU A 45 -20.35 -15.00 -35.73
N GLU A 46 -19.36 -14.52 -36.51
CA GLU A 46 -19.43 -13.21 -37.16
C GLU A 46 -20.65 -13.11 -38.09
N ALA A 47 -20.97 -14.20 -38.81
CA ALA A 47 -22.16 -14.25 -39.65
C ALA A 47 -23.46 -14.21 -38.85
N ILE A 48 -23.52 -14.89 -37.70
CA ILE A 48 -24.70 -14.84 -36.81
C ILE A 48 -24.88 -13.45 -36.21
N LEU A 49 -23.80 -12.81 -35.75
CA LEU A 49 -23.87 -11.44 -35.23
C LEU A 49 -24.40 -10.48 -36.30
N LYS A 50 -23.96 -10.65 -37.55
CA LYS A 50 -24.44 -9.85 -38.68
C LYS A 50 -25.93 -10.07 -38.95
N ASP A 51 -26.37 -11.32 -39.03
CA ASP A 51 -27.78 -11.68 -39.18
C ASP A 51 -28.66 -11.06 -38.07
N ILE A 52 -28.19 -11.11 -36.82
CA ILE A 52 -28.88 -10.54 -35.66
C ILE A 52 -28.98 -9.02 -35.83
N ALA A 53 -27.88 -8.35 -36.17
CA ALA A 53 -27.87 -6.91 -36.37
C ALA A 53 -28.84 -6.49 -37.50
N GLU A 54 -28.82 -7.18 -38.64
CA GLU A 54 -29.73 -6.91 -39.77
C GLU A 54 -31.20 -7.09 -39.38
N LYS A 55 -31.52 -8.18 -38.67
CA LYS A 55 -32.87 -8.45 -38.17
C LYS A 55 -33.38 -7.36 -37.23
N HIS A 56 -32.48 -6.76 -36.46
CA HIS A 56 -32.80 -5.72 -35.47
C HIS A 56 -32.51 -4.28 -35.97
N LYS A 57 -32.24 -4.11 -37.28
CA LYS A 57 -31.90 -2.82 -37.92
C LYS A 57 -30.74 -2.07 -37.26
N ILE A 58 -29.76 -2.81 -36.76
CA ILE A 58 -28.50 -2.30 -36.21
C ILE A 58 -27.49 -2.23 -37.36
N GLU A 59 -26.58 -1.25 -37.33
CA GLU A 59 -25.53 -1.12 -38.35
C GLU A 59 -24.64 -2.38 -38.40
N SER A 60 -24.78 -3.15 -39.48
CA SER A 60 -24.20 -4.49 -39.62
C SER A 60 -22.98 -4.56 -40.54
N ASN A 61 -22.72 -3.49 -41.32
CA ASN A 61 -21.62 -3.43 -42.29
C ASN A 61 -20.33 -2.85 -41.68
N THR A 62 -19.95 -3.39 -40.52
CA THR A 62 -18.78 -2.97 -39.74
C THR A 62 -17.89 -4.17 -39.40
N SER A 63 -16.72 -3.91 -38.80
CA SER A 63 -15.85 -4.96 -38.27
C SER A 63 -16.47 -5.67 -37.06
N ALA A 64 -16.02 -6.88 -36.74
CA ALA A 64 -16.67 -7.79 -35.79
C ALA A 64 -16.82 -7.21 -34.37
N TRP A 65 -15.79 -6.53 -33.86
CA TRP A 65 -15.88 -5.94 -32.52
C TRP A 65 -16.70 -4.66 -32.49
N ASN A 66 -16.63 -3.85 -33.55
CA ASN A 66 -17.56 -2.72 -33.70
C ASN A 66 -19.01 -3.19 -33.82
N LEU A 67 -19.25 -4.32 -34.49
CA LEU A 67 -20.57 -4.92 -34.60
C LEU A 67 -21.09 -5.39 -33.23
N LEU A 68 -20.24 -6.01 -32.41
CA LEU A 68 -20.58 -6.40 -31.04
C LEU A 68 -20.94 -5.17 -30.19
N ASN A 69 -20.11 -4.12 -30.23
CA ASN A 69 -20.36 -2.86 -29.53
C ASN A 69 -21.67 -2.20 -29.98
N ASN A 70 -21.96 -2.19 -31.28
CA ASN A 70 -23.20 -1.66 -31.83
C ASN A 70 -24.42 -2.44 -31.33
N ILE A 71 -24.31 -3.75 -31.15
CA ILE A 71 -25.37 -4.58 -30.58
C ILE A 71 -25.53 -4.29 -29.07
N GLU A 72 -24.44 -4.16 -28.32
CA GLU A 72 -24.48 -3.84 -26.89
C GLU A 72 -25.12 -2.48 -26.59
N LEU A 73 -24.80 -1.47 -27.41
CA LEU A 73 -25.33 -0.11 -27.27
C LEU A 73 -26.77 0.02 -27.80
N SER A 74 -27.28 -1.00 -28.49
CA SER A 74 -28.61 -0.96 -29.09
C SER A 74 -29.72 -1.16 -28.06
N THR A 75 -30.79 -0.37 -28.18
CA THR A 75 -32.04 -0.59 -27.41
C THR A 75 -32.90 -1.71 -27.97
N SER A 76 -32.65 -2.18 -29.20
CA SER A 76 -33.51 -3.14 -29.91
C SER A 76 -33.17 -4.60 -29.62
N PHE A 77 -31.92 -4.89 -29.27
CA PHE A 77 -31.47 -6.23 -28.89
C PHE A 77 -30.16 -6.13 -28.11
N SER A 78 -30.06 -6.83 -26.98
CA SER A 78 -28.82 -6.94 -26.20
C SER A 78 -28.54 -8.38 -25.77
N PHE A 79 -27.25 -8.68 -25.61
CA PHE A 79 -26.74 -9.91 -25.03
C PHE A 79 -26.52 -9.76 -23.51
N PRO A 80 -26.80 -10.78 -22.70
CA PRO A 80 -26.35 -10.85 -21.31
C PRO A 80 -24.83 -10.91 -21.24
N GLU A 81 -24.25 -10.41 -20.15
CA GLU A 81 -22.81 -10.36 -19.92
C GLU A 81 -22.12 -11.73 -20.08
N GLU A 82 -22.75 -12.81 -19.60
CA GLU A 82 -22.24 -14.18 -19.78
C GLU A 82 -22.11 -14.58 -21.26
N ILE A 83 -23.07 -14.18 -22.10
CA ILE A 83 -23.05 -14.47 -23.53
C ILE A 83 -22.04 -13.60 -24.25
N ILE A 84 -21.91 -12.32 -23.85
CA ILE A 84 -20.86 -11.42 -24.34
C ILE A 84 -19.50 -12.06 -24.09
N ASN A 85 -19.25 -12.55 -22.87
CA ASN A 85 -17.98 -13.23 -22.54
C ASN A 85 -17.71 -14.44 -23.44
N TYR A 86 -18.72 -15.25 -23.77
CA TYR A 86 -18.56 -16.35 -24.73
C TYR A 86 -18.25 -15.85 -26.15
N ILE A 87 -18.93 -14.79 -26.60
CA ILE A 87 -18.70 -14.17 -27.92
C ILE A 87 -17.25 -13.65 -28.00
N GLU A 88 -16.82 -12.86 -27.01
CA GLU A 88 -15.45 -12.35 -26.91
C GLU A 88 -14.43 -13.49 -26.88
N THR A 89 -14.70 -14.56 -26.12
CA THR A 89 -13.83 -15.74 -26.04
C THR A 89 -13.61 -16.36 -27.42
N VAL A 90 -14.66 -16.52 -28.22
CA VAL A 90 -14.58 -17.04 -29.58
C VAL A 90 -13.84 -16.07 -30.50
N LEU A 91 -14.13 -14.76 -30.44
CA LEU A 91 -13.46 -13.75 -31.27
C LEU A 91 -11.95 -13.70 -31.00
N ILE A 92 -11.53 -13.71 -29.72
CA ILE A 92 -10.12 -13.69 -29.30
C ILE A 92 -9.38 -14.96 -29.73
N ASN A 93 -10.02 -16.12 -29.64
CA ASN A 93 -9.36 -17.41 -29.92
C ASN A 93 -9.48 -17.87 -31.39
N GLY A 94 -10.28 -17.20 -32.22
CA GLY A 94 -10.54 -17.60 -33.61
C GLY A 94 -9.31 -17.64 -34.51
N TYR A 95 -8.26 -16.89 -34.16
CA TYR A 95 -6.92 -16.99 -34.73
C TYR A 95 -5.92 -16.70 -33.61
N GLU A 96 -4.99 -17.63 -33.35
CA GLU A 96 -4.07 -17.61 -32.21
C GLU A 96 -3.04 -16.47 -32.32
N HIS A 97 -3.48 -15.23 -32.15
CA HIS A 97 -2.65 -14.04 -32.13
C HIS A 97 -2.78 -13.36 -30.77
N ALA A 98 -1.66 -13.27 -30.08
CA ALA A 98 -1.60 -12.82 -28.70
C ALA A 98 -1.65 -11.29 -28.53
N SER A 99 -2.22 -10.54 -29.48
CA SER A 99 -1.96 -9.10 -29.66
C SER A 99 -3.02 -8.13 -29.17
N ARG A 100 -4.24 -8.57 -28.87
CA ARG A 100 -5.19 -7.64 -28.25
C ARG A 100 -4.72 -7.37 -26.82
N ASN A 101 -4.47 -6.09 -26.53
CA ASN A 101 -4.20 -5.55 -25.21
C ASN A 101 -5.42 -5.71 -24.28
N ASN A 102 -5.84 -6.95 -24.01
CA ASN A 102 -6.72 -7.23 -22.90
C ASN A 102 -5.85 -7.34 -21.66
N ARG A 103 -5.96 -6.32 -20.81
CA ARG A 103 -5.41 -6.32 -19.43
C ARG A 103 -5.92 -7.52 -18.61
N ASN A 104 -6.99 -8.19 -19.06
CA ASN A 104 -7.54 -9.40 -18.47
C ASN A 104 -7.20 -10.64 -19.31
N ARG A 105 -6.18 -11.38 -18.83
CA ARG A 105 -5.83 -12.79 -19.09
C ARG A 105 -5.97 -13.31 -20.53
N LYS A 106 -4.82 -13.49 -21.19
CA LYS A 106 -4.65 -14.45 -22.30
C LYS A 106 -5.02 -15.85 -21.80
N ILE A 107 -6.24 -16.31 -22.06
CA ILE A 107 -6.58 -17.73 -21.89
C ILE A 107 -6.72 -18.30 -23.30
N LEU A 108 -5.63 -18.90 -23.80
CA LEU A 108 -5.68 -19.74 -24.99
C LEU A 108 -6.59 -20.91 -24.66
N LYS A 109 -7.73 -20.99 -25.35
CA LYS A 109 -8.76 -22.01 -25.13
C LYS A 109 -8.58 -23.17 -26.09
N HIS A 110 -8.88 -24.37 -25.60
CA HIS A 110 -8.91 -25.55 -26.45
C HIS A 110 -10.07 -25.43 -27.49
N PRO A 111 -9.94 -25.94 -28.73
CA PRO A 111 -11.02 -25.90 -29.72
C PRO A 111 -12.37 -26.44 -29.21
N ILE A 112 -12.35 -27.43 -28.31
CA ILE A 112 -13.56 -27.97 -27.67
C ILE A 112 -14.26 -26.91 -26.80
N GLU A 113 -13.52 -26.12 -26.01
CA GLU A 113 -14.09 -25.04 -25.20
C GLU A 113 -14.68 -23.92 -26.08
N ILE A 114 -14.09 -23.69 -27.26
CA ILE A 114 -14.61 -22.74 -28.24
C ILE A 114 -15.90 -23.26 -28.90
N LEU A 115 -15.98 -24.56 -29.19
CA LEU A 115 -17.21 -25.22 -29.65
C LEU A 115 -18.32 -25.16 -28.59
N GLU A 116 -17.98 -25.37 -27.32
CA GLU A 116 -18.90 -25.27 -26.19
C GLU A 116 -19.42 -23.83 -26.03
N SER A 117 -18.53 -22.84 -26.11
CA SER A 117 -18.91 -21.42 -26.08
C SER A 117 -19.89 -21.10 -27.21
N MET A 118 -19.61 -21.59 -28.43
CA MET A 118 -20.50 -21.43 -29.57
C MET A 118 -21.86 -22.11 -29.37
N HIS A 119 -21.86 -23.32 -28.80
CA HIS A 119 -23.08 -24.04 -28.43
C HIS A 119 -23.92 -23.24 -27.43
N ASN A 120 -23.30 -22.66 -26.40
CA ASN A 120 -23.99 -21.86 -25.39
C ASN A 120 -24.60 -20.58 -25.97
N ILE A 121 -23.86 -19.88 -26.85
CA ILE A 121 -24.36 -18.69 -27.58
C ILE A 121 -25.62 -19.04 -28.39
N LEU A 122 -25.55 -20.13 -29.18
CA LEU A 122 -26.65 -20.56 -30.04
C LEU A 122 -27.86 -21.04 -29.25
N CYS A 123 -27.65 -21.84 -28.20
CA CYS A 123 -28.73 -22.28 -27.31
C CYS A 123 -29.44 -21.10 -26.66
N TRP A 124 -28.69 -20.11 -26.18
CA TRP A 124 -29.28 -18.91 -25.60
C TRP A 124 -30.08 -18.11 -26.64
N TYR A 125 -29.47 -17.83 -27.81
CA TYR A 125 -30.11 -17.06 -28.88
C TYR A 125 -31.44 -17.69 -29.30
N LEU A 126 -31.43 -18.99 -29.57
CA LEU A 126 -32.62 -19.70 -30.01
C LEU A 126 -33.67 -19.79 -28.90
N ARG A 127 -33.30 -19.95 -27.62
CA ARG A 127 -34.27 -19.90 -26.50
C ARG A 127 -35.00 -18.56 -26.45
N LYS A 128 -34.31 -17.47 -26.75
CA LYS A 128 -34.87 -16.11 -26.79
C LYS A 128 -35.78 -15.88 -28.00
N THR A 129 -35.42 -16.39 -29.18
CA THR A 129 -36.15 -16.09 -30.43
C THR A 129 -37.17 -17.15 -30.85
N GLU A 130 -36.97 -18.42 -30.50
CA GLU A 130 -37.72 -19.58 -30.99
C GLU A 130 -38.06 -20.59 -29.86
N GLY A 131 -38.27 -20.11 -28.63
CA GLY A 131 -38.39 -20.94 -27.42
C GLY A 131 -39.45 -22.07 -27.46
N GLN A 132 -40.49 -21.98 -28.30
CA GLN A 132 -41.47 -23.07 -28.47
C GLN A 132 -40.91 -24.29 -29.21
N LYS A 133 -40.02 -24.10 -30.20
CA LYS A 133 -39.42 -25.20 -30.96
C LYS A 133 -38.37 -25.97 -30.17
N ILE A 134 -37.70 -25.30 -29.22
CA ILE A 134 -36.58 -25.85 -28.45
C ILE A 134 -37.03 -26.61 -27.20
N LYS A 135 -38.17 -26.23 -26.60
CA LYS A 135 -38.76 -26.95 -25.46
C LYS A 135 -39.04 -28.44 -25.74
N LEU A 136 -39.10 -28.83 -27.02
CA LEU A 136 -39.25 -30.22 -27.45
C LEU A 136 -37.96 -31.06 -27.34
N VAL A 137 -36.79 -30.42 -27.20
CA VAL A 137 -35.49 -31.09 -27.10
C VAL A 137 -35.11 -31.26 -25.62
N LYS A 138 -35.31 -32.46 -25.07
CA LYS A 138 -35.20 -32.74 -23.62
C LYS A 138 -33.77 -32.66 -23.02
N ASN A 139 -32.70 -32.60 -23.82
CA ASN A 139 -31.31 -32.54 -23.35
C ASN A 139 -30.42 -31.71 -24.30
N LEU A 140 -30.22 -30.43 -24.00
CA LEU A 140 -29.24 -29.55 -24.67
C LEU A 140 -27.97 -29.45 -23.81
N SER A 141 -27.24 -30.56 -23.69
CA SER A 141 -25.93 -30.57 -23.04
C SER A 141 -24.84 -30.78 -24.08
N PHE A 142 -23.81 -29.94 -24.02
CA PHE A 142 -22.62 -30.10 -24.84
C PHE A 142 -21.84 -31.34 -24.39
N ARG A 143 -21.37 -32.13 -25.35
CA ARG A 143 -20.51 -33.30 -25.12
C ARG A 143 -19.24 -33.14 -25.93
N ALA A 144 -18.09 -33.49 -25.34
CA ALA A 144 -16.82 -33.48 -26.06
C ALA A 144 -16.91 -34.35 -27.33
N PRO A 145 -16.51 -33.83 -28.51
CA PRO A 145 -16.54 -34.60 -29.74
C PRO A 145 -15.61 -35.82 -29.67
N SER A 146 -16.07 -36.97 -30.16
CA SER A 146 -15.27 -38.20 -30.18
C SER A 146 -14.28 -38.22 -31.34
N THR A 147 -13.08 -38.76 -31.12
CA THR A 147 -12.09 -39.00 -32.18
C THR A 147 -12.43 -40.26 -32.99
N ILE A 148 -11.95 -40.33 -34.23
CA ILE A 148 -12.09 -41.53 -35.09
C ILE A 148 -11.54 -42.77 -34.38
N GLU A 149 -10.39 -42.63 -33.69
CA GLU A 149 -9.73 -43.73 -32.98
C GLU A 149 -10.59 -44.24 -31.81
N TYR A 150 -11.19 -43.34 -31.05
CA TYR A 150 -12.09 -43.71 -29.95
C TYR A 150 -13.32 -44.45 -30.46
N MET A 151 -13.97 -43.92 -31.50
CA MET A 151 -15.15 -44.54 -32.10
C MET A 151 -14.83 -45.91 -32.72
N GLN A 152 -13.65 -46.10 -33.32
CA GLN A 152 -13.21 -47.42 -33.81
C GLN A 152 -13.03 -48.44 -32.68
N LYS A 153 -12.47 -48.02 -31.54
CA LYS A 153 -12.37 -48.87 -30.34
C LYS A 153 -13.74 -49.23 -29.78
N GLU A 154 -14.68 -48.28 -29.74
CA GLU A 154 -16.06 -48.55 -29.32
C GLU A 154 -16.78 -49.53 -30.25
N ILE A 155 -16.65 -49.38 -31.57
CA ILE A 155 -17.22 -50.34 -32.54
C ILE A 155 -16.67 -51.75 -32.31
N SER A 156 -15.39 -51.86 -31.94
CA SER A 156 -14.76 -53.15 -31.65
C SER A 156 -15.36 -53.80 -30.40
N LYS A 157 -15.52 -53.03 -29.31
CA LYS A 157 -16.21 -53.48 -28.09
C LYS A 157 -17.66 -53.89 -28.35
N ILE A 158 -18.41 -53.07 -29.08
CA ILE A 158 -19.80 -53.35 -29.45
C ILE A 158 -19.89 -54.65 -30.27
N ARG A 159 -18.92 -54.91 -31.16
CA ARG A 159 -18.86 -56.16 -31.92
C ARG A 159 -18.65 -57.38 -31.01
N ASP A 160 -17.80 -57.25 -30.00
CA ASP A 160 -17.56 -58.31 -29.01
C ASP A 160 -18.79 -58.54 -28.13
N ASP A 161 -19.47 -57.48 -27.70
CA ASP A 161 -20.71 -57.55 -26.92
C ASP A 161 -21.84 -58.21 -27.71
N ILE A 162 -22.03 -57.85 -28.98
CA ILE A 162 -22.99 -58.51 -29.87
C ILE A 162 -22.71 -60.02 -29.95
N SER A 163 -21.44 -60.40 -30.11
CA SER A 163 -21.01 -61.81 -30.13
C SER A 163 -21.29 -62.53 -28.80
N LEU A 164 -21.07 -61.85 -27.67
CA LEU A 164 -21.40 -62.38 -26.34
C LEU A 164 -22.91 -62.57 -26.16
N LYS A 165 -23.73 -61.60 -26.57
CA LYS A 165 -25.19 -61.70 -26.54
C LYS A 165 -25.69 -62.84 -27.43
N ASP A 166 -25.07 -63.07 -28.59
CA ASP A 166 -25.37 -64.22 -29.44
C ASP A 166 -25.07 -65.57 -28.76
N LYS A 167 -23.93 -65.67 -28.07
CA LYS A 167 -23.61 -66.85 -27.25
C LYS A 167 -24.60 -67.04 -26.11
N GLN A 168 -25.00 -65.97 -25.42
CA GLN A 168 -26.00 -66.02 -24.35
C GLN A 168 -27.37 -66.47 -24.86
N ILE A 169 -27.84 -65.92 -25.98
CA ILE A 169 -29.09 -66.35 -26.62
C ILE A 169 -29.03 -67.84 -26.98
N ASN A 170 -27.90 -68.30 -27.55
CA ASN A 170 -27.75 -69.71 -27.95
C ASN A 170 -27.69 -70.66 -26.73
N ASN A 171 -26.98 -70.28 -25.66
CA ASN A 171 -26.94 -71.06 -24.42
C ASN A 171 -28.31 -71.12 -23.73
N LEU A 172 -29.06 -70.01 -23.71
CA LEU A 172 -30.41 -69.98 -23.15
C LEU A 172 -31.39 -70.81 -23.99
N ARG A 173 -31.24 -70.81 -25.33
CA ARG A 173 -31.99 -71.70 -26.22
C ARG A 173 -31.70 -73.18 -25.95
N GLN A 174 -30.44 -73.55 -25.70
CA GLN A 174 -30.08 -74.91 -25.31
C GLN A 174 -30.69 -75.30 -23.96
N LYS A 175 -30.64 -74.42 -22.95
CA LYS A 175 -31.29 -74.64 -21.65
C LYS A 175 -32.81 -74.80 -21.74
N ILE A 176 -33.47 -74.09 -22.66
CA ILE A 176 -34.91 -74.27 -22.92
C ILE A 176 -35.20 -75.68 -23.46
N ILE A 177 -34.32 -76.24 -24.28
CA ILE A 177 -34.44 -77.61 -24.81
C ILE A 177 -34.25 -78.64 -23.69
N GLU A 178 -33.40 -78.37 -22.70
CA GLU A 178 -33.13 -79.26 -21.55
C GLU A 178 -34.25 -79.28 -20.48
N VAL A 179 -34.98 -78.17 -20.29
CA VAL A 179 -36.01 -78.00 -19.23
C VAL A 179 -37.42 -78.46 -19.70
N SER A 180 -37.48 -79.42 -20.61
CA SER A 180 -38.59 -79.75 -21.53
C SER A 180 -39.99 -80.05 -20.96
N SER A 181 -40.26 -79.86 -19.67
CA SER A 181 -41.55 -80.17 -19.02
C SER A 181 -42.11 -79.10 -18.05
N GLN A 182 -41.48 -77.92 -17.88
CA GLN A 182 -42.00 -76.86 -16.98
C GLN A 182 -42.32 -75.55 -17.73
N SER A 183 -43.61 -75.30 -18.01
CA SER A 183 -44.05 -74.15 -18.84
C SER A 183 -43.70 -72.77 -18.28
N LYS A 184 -43.69 -72.60 -16.94
CA LYS A 184 -43.32 -71.33 -16.28
C LYS A 184 -41.84 -70.99 -16.47
N ALA A 185 -40.94 -71.95 -16.30
CA ALA A 185 -39.50 -71.76 -16.47
C ALA A 185 -39.13 -71.43 -17.93
N ILE A 186 -39.83 -72.02 -18.91
CA ILE A 186 -39.66 -71.71 -20.33
C ILE A 186 -40.13 -70.27 -20.65
N GLY A 187 -41.22 -69.81 -20.02
CA GLY A 187 -41.71 -68.44 -20.18
C GLY A 187 -40.73 -67.37 -19.67
N GLU A 188 -40.14 -67.60 -18.50
CA GLU A 188 -39.13 -66.70 -17.91
C GLU A 188 -37.85 -66.63 -18.77
N LEU A 189 -37.34 -67.78 -19.22
CA LEU A 189 -36.17 -67.84 -20.11
C LEU A 189 -36.41 -67.14 -21.46
N ASN A 190 -37.62 -67.24 -22.02
CA ASN A 190 -37.98 -66.54 -23.25
C ASN A 190 -38.08 -65.03 -23.08
N ASN A 191 -38.60 -64.55 -21.94
CA ASN A 191 -38.62 -63.11 -21.63
C ASN A 191 -37.19 -62.55 -21.55
N ILE A 192 -36.27 -63.28 -20.91
CA ILE A 192 -34.84 -62.91 -20.85
C ILE A 192 -34.22 -62.88 -22.25
N ILE A 193 -34.53 -63.85 -23.12
CA ILE A 193 -34.07 -63.84 -24.52
C ILE A 193 -34.61 -62.62 -25.28
N ILE A 194 -35.88 -62.24 -25.06
CA ILE A 194 -36.48 -61.06 -25.71
C ILE A 194 -35.77 -59.79 -25.26
N GLU A 195 -35.46 -59.64 -23.98
CA GLU A 195 -34.69 -58.50 -23.46
C GLU A 195 -33.27 -58.46 -24.05
N ILE A 196 -32.56 -59.60 -24.08
CA ILE A 196 -31.23 -59.68 -24.68
C ILE A 196 -31.27 -59.36 -26.19
N LYS A 197 -32.31 -59.77 -26.91
CA LYS A 197 -32.49 -59.40 -28.33
C LYS A 197 -32.74 -57.91 -28.52
N LYS A 198 -33.50 -57.26 -27.63
CA LYS A 198 -33.71 -55.81 -27.65
C LYS A 198 -32.38 -55.07 -27.43
N GLU A 199 -31.60 -55.51 -26.43
CA GLU A 199 -30.25 -54.97 -26.18
C GLU A 199 -29.31 -55.17 -27.38
N LYS A 200 -29.34 -56.37 -28.00
CA LYS A 200 -28.56 -56.66 -29.21
C LYS A 200 -28.94 -55.73 -30.37
N SER A 201 -30.24 -55.56 -30.64
CA SER A 201 -30.75 -54.67 -31.69
C SER A 201 -30.26 -53.23 -31.47
N TYR A 202 -30.31 -52.76 -30.22
CA TYR A 202 -29.79 -51.44 -29.85
C TYR A 202 -28.28 -51.29 -30.11
N LEU A 203 -27.49 -52.31 -29.79
CA LEU A 203 -26.05 -52.34 -30.06
C LEU A 203 -25.74 -52.35 -31.57
N GLU A 204 -26.52 -53.09 -32.37
CA GLU A 204 -26.38 -53.12 -33.84
C GLU A 204 -26.72 -51.77 -34.48
N GLU A 205 -27.79 -51.11 -34.03
CA GLU A 205 -28.14 -49.75 -34.45
C GLU A 205 -27.04 -48.74 -34.10
N THR A 206 -26.51 -48.81 -32.87
CA THR A 206 -25.43 -47.95 -32.39
C THR A 206 -24.17 -48.13 -33.24
N LYS A 207 -23.82 -49.37 -33.59
CA LYS A 207 -22.67 -49.69 -34.46
C LYS A 207 -22.83 -49.09 -35.86
N ILE A 208 -24.01 -49.17 -36.47
CA ILE A 208 -24.28 -48.59 -37.80
C ILE A 208 -24.11 -47.07 -37.74
N LEU A 209 -24.65 -46.42 -36.70
CA LEU A 209 -24.56 -44.98 -36.50
C LEU A 209 -23.10 -44.51 -36.36
N LEU A 210 -22.31 -45.16 -35.50
CA LEU A 210 -20.89 -44.86 -35.31
C LEU A 210 -20.08 -45.05 -36.60
N THR A 211 -20.39 -46.10 -37.38
CA THR A 211 -19.70 -46.37 -38.65
C THR A 211 -19.91 -45.25 -39.67
N LYS A 212 -21.16 -44.79 -39.82
CA LYS A 212 -21.49 -43.63 -40.68
C LYS A 212 -20.79 -42.35 -40.21
N LYS A 213 -20.75 -42.11 -38.90
CA LYS A 213 -20.09 -40.93 -38.31
C LYS A 213 -18.58 -40.90 -38.60
N ILE A 214 -17.91 -42.06 -38.49
CA ILE A 214 -16.48 -42.19 -38.84
C ILE A 214 -16.24 -41.88 -40.32
N GLU A 215 -17.09 -42.39 -41.22
CA GLU A 215 -16.94 -42.17 -42.66
C GLU A 215 -17.06 -40.70 -43.03
N VAL A 216 -18.07 -40.01 -42.49
CA VAL A 216 -18.27 -38.57 -42.67
C VAL A 216 -17.09 -37.77 -42.10
N GLN A 217 -16.64 -38.09 -40.89
CA GLN A 217 -15.50 -37.41 -40.26
C GLN A 217 -14.21 -37.60 -41.06
N LYS A 218 -13.92 -38.82 -41.55
CA LYS A 218 -12.76 -39.09 -42.41
C LYS A 218 -12.77 -38.26 -43.69
N ASN A 219 -13.91 -38.18 -44.35
CA ASN A 219 -14.04 -37.40 -45.59
C ASN A 219 -13.79 -35.91 -45.35
N GLN A 220 -14.30 -35.36 -44.25
CA GLN A 220 -14.08 -33.94 -43.90
C GLN A 220 -12.63 -33.65 -43.51
N VAL A 221 -11.98 -34.55 -42.75
CA VAL A 221 -10.56 -34.44 -42.42
C VAL A 221 -9.70 -34.45 -43.68
N ALA A 222 -9.94 -35.39 -44.60
CA ALA A 222 -9.19 -35.49 -45.86
C ALA A 222 -9.38 -34.27 -46.78
N GLN A 223 -10.58 -33.69 -46.83
CA GLN A 223 -10.82 -32.45 -47.57
C GLN A 223 -9.99 -31.29 -47.03
N VAL A 224 -9.92 -31.14 -45.70
CA VAL A 224 -9.18 -30.04 -45.07
C VAL A 224 -7.67 -30.25 -45.15
N GLU A 225 -7.19 -31.49 -45.10
CA GLU A 225 -5.77 -31.81 -45.21
C GLU A 225 -5.14 -31.27 -46.51
N ASN A 226 -5.86 -31.35 -47.63
CA ASN A 226 -5.42 -30.83 -48.93
C ASN A 226 -5.29 -29.29 -48.93
N ASP A 227 -6.20 -28.60 -48.25
CA ASP A 227 -6.24 -27.13 -48.23
C ASP A 227 -5.50 -26.51 -47.04
N TYR A 228 -5.05 -27.33 -46.07
CA TYR A 228 -4.48 -26.88 -44.80
C TYR A 228 -3.32 -25.90 -44.99
N LYS A 229 -2.40 -26.22 -45.90
CA LYS A 229 -1.25 -25.36 -46.22
C LYS A 229 -1.67 -23.99 -46.73
N PHE A 230 -2.74 -23.91 -47.50
CA PHE A 230 -3.27 -22.66 -48.04
C PHE A 230 -3.88 -21.80 -46.93
N TYR A 231 -4.67 -22.41 -46.03
CA TYR A 231 -5.24 -21.72 -44.87
C TYR A 231 -4.15 -21.17 -43.94
N MET A 232 -3.13 -21.97 -43.62
CA MET A 232 -2.03 -21.53 -42.76
C MET A 232 -1.24 -20.38 -43.37
N LYS A 233 -0.95 -20.41 -44.68
CA LYS A 233 -0.25 -19.32 -45.36
C LYS A 233 -1.03 -17.99 -45.30
N ARG A 234 -2.37 -18.03 -45.40
CA ARG A 234 -3.21 -16.82 -45.25
C ARG A 234 -3.17 -16.28 -43.82
N LEU A 235 -3.26 -17.16 -42.82
CA LEU A 235 -3.15 -16.79 -41.41
C LEU A 235 -1.79 -16.20 -41.06
N ASP A 236 -0.70 -16.76 -41.57
CA ASP A 236 0.65 -16.24 -41.31
C ASP A 236 0.80 -14.83 -41.88
N LYS A 237 0.22 -14.56 -43.04
CA LYS A 237 0.18 -13.21 -43.62
C LYS A 237 -0.66 -12.22 -42.79
N LEU A 238 -1.77 -12.68 -42.23
CA LEU A 238 -2.57 -11.87 -41.28
C LEU A 238 -1.75 -11.56 -40.02
N LYS A 239 -1.09 -12.57 -39.43
CA LYS A 239 -0.23 -12.42 -38.25
C LYS A 239 0.91 -11.45 -38.50
N GLN A 240 1.59 -11.55 -39.64
CA GLN A 240 2.67 -10.64 -39.99
C GLN A 240 2.21 -9.18 -40.00
N ARG A 241 1.08 -8.87 -40.65
CA ARG A 241 0.54 -7.49 -40.71
C ARG A 241 0.14 -6.95 -39.35
N CYS A 242 -0.40 -7.81 -38.48
CA CYS A 242 -0.75 -7.42 -37.12
C CYS A 242 0.52 -7.13 -36.30
N ASN A 243 1.55 -7.98 -36.40
CA ASN A 243 2.84 -7.78 -35.74
C ASN A 243 3.52 -6.47 -36.17
N GLU A 244 3.56 -6.16 -37.48
CA GLU A 244 4.15 -4.92 -38.00
C GLU A 244 3.55 -3.66 -37.35
N ASN A 245 2.22 -3.64 -37.14
CA ASN A 245 1.57 -2.52 -36.48
C ASN A 245 1.80 -2.49 -34.96
N GLN A 246 1.96 -3.65 -34.33
CA GLN A 246 2.31 -3.71 -32.91
C GLN A 246 3.73 -3.23 -32.66
N GLU A 247 4.67 -3.58 -33.54
CA GLU A 247 6.05 -3.08 -33.47
C GLU A 247 6.07 -1.55 -33.58
N LEU A 248 5.26 -0.98 -34.49
CA LEU A 248 5.07 0.47 -34.57
C LEU A 248 4.57 1.06 -33.24
N LEU A 249 3.52 0.47 -32.64
CA LEU A 249 3.00 0.93 -31.35
C LEU A 249 4.04 0.85 -30.24
N PHE A 250 4.77 -0.26 -30.14
CA PHE A 250 5.81 -0.48 -29.14
C PHE A 250 6.95 0.53 -29.29
N GLU A 251 7.36 0.85 -30.53
CA GLU A 251 8.36 1.88 -30.79
C GLU A 251 7.90 3.24 -30.25
N LYS A 252 6.64 3.62 -30.47
CA LYS A 252 6.09 4.91 -30.02
C LYS A 252 5.86 4.95 -28.52
N GLU A 253 5.42 3.86 -27.92
CA GLU A 253 5.32 3.70 -26.47
C GLU A 253 6.68 3.89 -25.80
N SER A 254 7.73 3.26 -26.34
CA SER A 254 9.10 3.43 -25.83
C SER A 254 9.57 4.88 -25.88
N GLN A 255 9.25 5.61 -26.96
CA GLN A 255 9.58 7.03 -27.08
C GLN A 255 8.82 7.90 -26.08
N LEU A 256 7.52 7.65 -25.90
CA LEU A 256 6.69 8.35 -24.92
C LEU A 256 7.20 8.12 -23.49
N VAL A 257 7.47 6.87 -23.10
CA VAL A 257 8.01 6.53 -21.77
C VAL A 257 9.33 7.27 -21.51
N LYS A 258 10.25 7.31 -22.49
CA LYS A 258 11.50 8.08 -22.36
C LYS A 258 11.24 9.58 -22.18
N ALA A 259 10.23 10.13 -22.84
CA ALA A 259 9.85 11.53 -22.70
C ALA A 259 9.26 11.83 -21.31
N GLU A 260 8.47 10.91 -20.75
CA GLU A 260 7.91 11.04 -19.39
C GLU A 260 8.98 10.98 -18.31
N ILE A 261 9.92 10.04 -18.40
CA ILE A 261 11.05 9.93 -17.45
C ILE A 261 11.85 11.23 -17.44
N LYS A 262 12.19 11.76 -18.63
CA LYS A 262 12.91 13.03 -18.73
C LYS A 262 12.11 14.19 -18.13
N ASN A 263 10.79 14.24 -18.34
CA ASN A 263 9.93 15.27 -17.76
C ASN A 263 10.06 15.26 -16.24
N GLN A 264 9.95 14.07 -15.64
CA GLN A 264 10.05 13.90 -14.19
C GLN A 264 11.41 14.36 -13.66
N GLU A 265 12.50 14.00 -14.34
CA GLU A 265 13.85 14.48 -13.97
C GLU A 265 13.96 16.02 -14.00
N LEU A 266 13.28 16.70 -14.94
CA LEU A 266 13.28 18.16 -14.99
C LEU A 266 12.46 18.77 -13.88
N LYS A 267 11.27 18.22 -13.58
CA LYS A 267 10.46 18.65 -12.44
C LYS A 267 11.24 18.55 -11.14
N ASP A 268 11.94 17.44 -10.95
CA ASP A 268 12.83 17.25 -9.81
C ASP A 268 13.93 18.32 -9.79
N LEU A 269 14.54 18.65 -10.93
CA LEU A 269 15.55 19.72 -11.02
C LEU A 269 14.99 21.11 -10.68
N ILE A 270 13.79 21.45 -11.18
CA ILE A 270 13.13 22.75 -10.94
C ILE A 270 12.73 22.87 -9.47
N ARG A 271 12.12 21.83 -8.90
CA ARG A 271 11.77 21.75 -7.47
C ARG A 271 12.97 21.93 -6.56
N ASN A 272 14.15 21.49 -7.02
CA ASN A 272 15.39 21.58 -6.24
C ASN A 272 16.07 22.96 -6.31
N LEU A 273 15.47 23.95 -6.96
CA LEU A 273 15.98 25.33 -6.98
C LEU A 273 15.62 26.08 -5.69
N GLU A 274 16.53 26.93 -5.20
CA GLU A 274 16.32 27.68 -3.95
C GLU A 274 15.36 28.89 -4.10
N GLU A 275 15.14 29.37 -5.32
CA GLU A 275 14.20 30.44 -5.67
C GLU A 275 13.38 30.00 -6.89
N GLN A 276 12.07 30.29 -6.88
CA GLN A 276 11.20 30.10 -8.03
C GLN A 276 11.40 31.23 -9.05
N ASP A 277 11.41 30.90 -10.33
CA ASP A 277 11.39 31.86 -11.42
C ASP A 277 10.17 31.59 -12.29
N ASN A 278 9.28 32.60 -12.39
CA ASN A 278 8.03 32.48 -13.11
C ASN A 278 8.23 32.04 -14.57
N LYS A 279 9.36 32.41 -15.22
CA LYS A 279 9.62 31.99 -16.60
C LYS A 279 10.01 30.50 -16.70
N ILE A 280 10.64 29.95 -15.67
CA ILE A 280 10.93 28.51 -15.57
C ILE A 280 9.63 27.75 -15.33
N GLU A 281 8.76 28.23 -14.44
CA GLU A 281 7.44 27.63 -14.18
C GLU A 281 6.54 27.67 -15.42
N ASP A 282 6.47 28.81 -16.11
CA ASP A 282 5.75 28.94 -17.38
C ASP A 282 6.27 27.95 -18.44
N SER A 283 7.60 27.76 -18.47
CA SER A 283 8.26 26.82 -19.39
C SER A 283 7.96 25.37 -19.03
N GLU A 284 7.88 25.03 -17.74
CA GLU A 284 7.48 23.70 -17.26
C GLU A 284 6.03 23.39 -17.66
N HIS A 285 5.11 24.31 -17.38
CA HIS A 285 3.71 24.15 -17.76
C HIS A 285 3.55 23.99 -19.28
N TYR A 286 4.31 24.78 -20.06
CA TYR A 286 4.33 24.64 -21.52
C TYR A 286 4.79 23.25 -21.98
N LEU A 287 5.82 22.68 -21.34
CA LEU A 287 6.31 21.33 -21.66
C LEU A 287 5.29 20.25 -21.28
N GLU A 288 4.59 20.38 -20.17
CA GLU A 288 3.52 19.45 -19.77
C GLU A 288 2.39 19.43 -20.81
N GLU A 289 2.02 20.61 -21.32
CA GLU A 289 1.04 20.75 -22.41
C GLU A 289 1.52 20.11 -23.72
N GLU A 290 2.81 20.22 -24.07
CA GLU A 290 3.37 19.51 -25.23
C GLU A 290 3.38 18.00 -25.04
N LEU A 291 3.78 17.52 -23.85
CA LEU A 291 3.76 16.08 -23.53
C LEU A 291 2.33 15.53 -23.57
N ARG A 292 1.33 16.32 -23.13
CA ARG A 292 -0.09 15.96 -23.26
C ARG A 292 -0.51 15.77 -24.72
N LYS A 293 -0.05 16.62 -25.65
CA LYS A 293 -0.31 16.44 -27.09
C LYS A 293 0.32 15.15 -27.64
N VAL A 294 1.52 14.80 -27.17
CA VAL A 294 2.19 13.52 -27.52
C VAL A 294 1.35 12.33 -27.02
N ARG A 295 0.89 12.35 -25.76
CA ARG A 295 0.00 11.32 -25.19
C ARG A 295 -1.26 11.14 -26.02
N GLN A 296 -1.94 12.24 -26.36
CA GLN A 296 -3.15 12.20 -27.18
C GLN A 296 -2.91 11.62 -28.58
N ALA A 297 -1.80 11.95 -29.21
CA ALA A 297 -1.43 11.38 -30.51
C ALA A 297 -1.20 9.87 -30.41
N TYR A 298 -0.51 9.40 -29.37
CA TYR A 298 -0.31 7.97 -29.10
C TYR A 298 -1.64 7.24 -28.85
N GLU A 299 -2.52 7.77 -28.00
CA GLU A 299 -3.84 7.18 -27.72
C GLU A 299 -4.69 7.05 -28.99
N LYS A 300 -4.66 8.06 -29.87
CA LYS A 300 -5.33 8.00 -31.17
C LYS A 300 -4.73 6.89 -32.04
N LEU A 301 -3.41 6.77 -32.08
CA LEU A 301 -2.71 5.74 -32.85
C LEU A 301 -3.05 4.33 -32.34
N VAL A 302 -3.12 4.12 -31.01
CA VAL A 302 -3.60 2.86 -30.41
C VAL A 302 -5.01 2.51 -30.86
N LYS A 303 -5.95 3.48 -30.80
CA LYS A 303 -7.34 3.26 -31.24
C LYS A 303 -7.43 2.88 -32.72
N LEU A 304 -6.70 3.59 -33.58
CA LEU A 304 -6.68 3.34 -35.02
C LEU A 304 -6.04 1.98 -35.36
N THR A 305 -4.95 1.61 -34.68
CA THR A 305 -4.31 0.31 -34.86
C THR A 305 -5.23 -0.83 -34.44
N ASN A 306 -5.96 -0.69 -33.33
CA ASN A 306 -6.96 -1.67 -32.90
C ASN A 306 -8.10 -1.80 -33.92
N GLN A 307 -8.58 -0.67 -34.45
CA GLN A 307 -9.60 -0.66 -35.51
C GLN A 307 -9.10 -1.34 -36.78
N TYR A 308 -7.87 -1.05 -37.21
CA TYR A 308 -7.26 -1.68 -38.37
C TYR A 308 -7.12 -3.20 -38.18
N GLN A 309 -6.73 -3.64 -36.98
CA GLN A 309 -6.62 -5.06 -36.66
C GLN A 309 -7.99 -5.76 -36.77
N ASP A 310 -9.03 -5.17 -36.18
CA ASP A 310 -10.41 -5.69 -36.26
C ASP A 310 -10.91 -5.78 -37.70
N ILE A 311 -10.64 -4.76 -38.52
CA ILE A 311 -10.96 -4.76 -39.96
C ILE A 311 -10.23 -5.89 -40.68
N LEU A 312 -8.91 -6.04 -40.48
CA LEU A 312 -8.12 -7.09 -41.11
C LEU A 312 -8.63 -8.49 -40.76
N GLU A 313 -8.93 -8.73 -39.48
CA GLU A 313 -9.47 -10.01 -39.04
C GLU A 313 -10.85 -10.28 -39.67
N THR A 314 -11.76 -9.30 -39.62
CA THR A 314 -13.12 -9.46 -40.16
C THR A 314 -13.13 -9.68 -41.67
N VAL A 315 -12.23 -9.04 -42.42
CA VAL A 315 -12.06 -9.30 -43.87
C VAL A 315 -11.67 -10.76 -44.13
N GLU A 316 -10.80 -11.34 -43.30
CA GLU A 316 -10.33 -12.71 -43.45
C GLU A 316 -11.41 -13.75 -43.03
N PHE A 317 -12.22 -13.42 -42.03
CA PHE A 317 -13.21 -14.34 -41.45
C PHE A 317 -14.63 -14.21 -41.99
N SER A 318 -14.99 -13.10 -42.64
CA SER A 318 -16.35 -12.92 -43.17
C SER A 318 -16.67 -13.84 -44.36
N TYR A 319 -17.92 -14.34 -44.42
CA TYR A 319 -18.48 -15.00 -45.60
C TYR A 319 -19.07 -14.02 -46.65
N SER A 320 -19.22 -12.73 -46.31
CA SER A 320 -19.87 -11.74 -47.18
C SER A 320 -18.85 -11.00 -48.05
N SER A 321 -18.91 -11.21 -49.37
CA SER A 321 -18.02 -10.54 -50.34
C SER A 321 -18.23 -9.02 -50.38
N ASP A 322 -19.46 -8.54 -50.18
CA ASP A 322 -19.77 -7.12 -50.14
C ASP A 322 -19.22 -6.46 -48.87
N LEU A 323 -19.31 -7.14 -47.72
CA LEU A 323 -18.69 -6.66 -46.48
C LEU A 323 -17.17 -6.61 -46.61
N GLN A 324 -16.55 -7.63 -47.21
CA GLN A 324 -15.11 -7.63 -47.47
C GLN A 324 -14.67 -6.44 -48.31
N LYS A 325 -15.40 -6.10 -49.39
CA LYS A 325 -15.09 -4.92 -50.23
C LYS A 325 -15.25 -3.59 -49.47
N SER A 326 -16.31 -3.47 -48.66
CA SER A 326 -16.54 -2.29 -47.82
C SER A 326 -15.40 -2.09 -46.81
N LEU A 327 -15.06 -3.16 -46.09
CA LEU A 327 -14.00 -3.16 -45.09
C LEU A 327 -12.61 -2.96 -45.70
N GLU A 328 -12.35 -3.46 -46.92
CA GLU A 328 -11.09 -3.21 -47.62
C GLU A 328 -10.91 -1.72 -47.97
N THR A 329 -12.00 -1.02 -48.27
CA THR A 329 -11.99 0.44 -48.48
C THR A 329 -11.75 1.18 -47.16
N GLN A 330 -12.43 0.79 -46.08
CA GLN A 330 -12.20 1.34 -44.75
C GLN A 330 -10.78 1.10 -44.26
N LYS A 331 -10.22 -0.08 -44.53
CA LYS A 331 -8.84 -0.43 -44.19
C LYS A 331 -7.86 0.59 -44.75
N ASN A 332 -7.97 0.93 -46.03
CA ASN A 332 -7.09 1.89 -46.68
C ASN A 332 -7.20 3.29 -46.02
N ASN A 333 -8.42 3.72 -45.68
CA ASN A 333 -8.64 4.99 -44.98
C ASN A 333 -7.99 4.97 -43.58
N VAL A 334 -8.17 3.90 -42.82
CA VAL A 334 -7.55 3.74 -41.49
C VAL A 334 -6.02 3.70 -41.61
N THR A 335 -5.45 3.04 -42.62
CA THR A 335 -4.00 3.06 -42.86
C THR A 335 -3.48 4.47 -43.15
N MET A 336 -4.19 5.27 -43.95
CA MET A 336 -3.82 6.67 -44.18
C MET A 336 -3.86 7.48 -42.88
N GLU A 337 -4.88 7.28 -42.05
CA GLU A 337 -5.03 7.97 -40.77
C GLU A 337 -3.95 7.53 -39.76
N ILE A 338 -3.59 6.24 -39.70
CA ILE A 338 -2.47 5.74 -38.89
C ILE A 338 -1.17 6.45 -39.32
N ASN A 339 -0.90 6.53 -40.62
CA ASN A 339 0.28 7.22 -41.14
C ASN A 339 0.28 8.71 -40.80
N PHE A 340 -0.87 9.36 -40.86
CA PHE A 340 -1.03 10.76 -40.47
C PHE A 340 -0.76 10.96 -38.97
N GLN A 341 -1.42 10.19 -38.09
CA GLN A 341 -1.21 10.27 -36.65
C GLN A 341 0.22 9.89 -36.24
N ASN A 342 0.86 8.97 -36.95
CA ASN A 342 2.27 8.62 -36.74
C ASN A 342 3.18 9.84 -37.02
N ARG A 343 2.94 10.58 -38.11
CA ARG A 343 3.67 11.83 -38.39
C ARG A 343 3.43 12.87 -37.31
N VAL A 344 2.18 13.09 -36.91
CA VAL A 344 1.81 14.01 -35.83
C VAL A 344 2.53 13.64 -34.52
N PHE A 345 2.58 12.36 -34.16
CA PHE A 345 3.30 11.90 -32.98
C PHE A 345 4.80 12.21 -33.09
N ASN A 346 5.43 11.88 -34.23
CA ASN A 346 6.86 12.12 -34.44
C ASN A 346 7.21 13.61 -34.42
N GLU A 347 6.38 14.47 -35.00
CA GLU A 347 6.56 15.93 -34.96
C GLU A 347 6.42 16.46 -33.53
N ASN A 348 5.38 16.05 -32.81
CA ASN A 348 5.16 16.47 -31.43
C ASN A 348 6.30 16.03 -30.51
N ILE A 349 6.81 14.80 -30.65
CA ILE A 349 7.90 14.31 -29.80
C ILE A 349 9.25 14.96 -30.12
N ILE A 350 9.51 15.30 -31.39
CA ILE A 350 10.72 16.05 -31.77
C ILE A 350 10.68 17.46 -31.16
N ASN A 351 9.54 18.16 -31.29
CA ASN A 351 9.36 19.49 -30.72
C ASN A 351 9.49 19.48 -29.20
N TYR A 352 8.81 18.54 -28.53
CA TYR A 352 8.92 18.34 -27.10
C TYR A 352 10.38 18.11 -26.67
N ASN A 353 11.09 17.17 -27.30
CA ASN A 353 12.49 16.88 -26.95
C ASN A 353 13.42 18.09 -27.13
N LYS A 354 13.19 18.91 -28.15
CA LYS A 354 13.96 20.13 -28.41
C LYS A 354 13.71 21.18 -27.32
N ASN A 355 12.44 21.46 -27.01
CA ASN A 355 12.06 22.42 -25.99
C ASN A 355 12.52 21.96 -24.60
N MET A 356 12.39 20.67 -24.32
CA MET A 356 12.86 20.04 -23.09
C MET A 356 14.36 20.27 -22.86
N ALA A 357 15.18 20.09 -23.91
CA ALA A 357 16.62 20.34 -23.83
C ALA A 357 16.93 21.82 -23.56
N GLU A 358 16.16 22.74 -24.14
CA GLU A 358 16.31 24.19 -23.92
C GLU A 358 15.95 24.59 -22.48
N VAL A 359 14.80 24.13 -21.97
CA VAL A 359 14.37 24.42 -20.59
C VAL A 359 15.36 23.84 -19.59
N LYS A 360 15.82 22.60 -19.78
CA LYS A 360 16.85 21.99 -18.92
C LYS A 360 18.12 22.84 -18.86
N ARG A 361 18.57 23.41 -19.99
CA ARG A 361 19.71 24.33 -20.02
C ARG A 361 19.43 25.63 -19.25
N LYS A 362 18.25 26.23 -19.44
CA LYS A 362 17.85 27.46 -18.72
C LYS A 362 17.83 27.23 -17.21
N VAL A 363 17.29 26.10 -16.75
CA VAL A 363 17.28 25.70 -15.34
C VAL A 363 18.70 25.57 -14.78
N LEU A 364 19.62 24.94 -15.52
CA LEU A 364 21.02 24.81 -15.09
C LEU A 364 21.73 26.18 -14.98
N ILE A 365 21.55 27.05 -15.98
CA ILE A 365 22.13 28.41 -15.96
C ILE A 365 21.54 29.21 -14.78
N PHE A 366 20.23 29.13 -14.57
CA PHE A 366 19.58 29.81 -13.45
C PHE A 366 20.12 29.32 -12.09
N LYS A 367 20.31 27.99 -11.95
CA LYS A 367 20.96 27.41 -10.77
C LYS A 367 22.37 27.93 -10.54
N GLU A 368 23.17 28.12 -11.59
CA GLU A 368 24.51 28.71 -11.46
C GLU A 368 24.46 30.18 -11.02
N ILE A 369 23.56 30.98 -11.61
CA ILE A 369 23.34 32.38 -11.23
C ILE A 369 22.90 32.49 -9.77
N LEU A 370 21.95 31.64 -9.33
CA LEU A 370 21.52 31.58 -7.94
C LEU A 370 22.69 31.24 -7.01
N ASN A 371 23.51 30.24 -7.38
CA ASN A 371 24.68 29.87 -6.60
C ASN A 371 25.68 31.03 -6.44
N GLU A 372 25.94 31.80 -7.50
CA GLU A 372 26.77 32.99 -7.42
C GLU A 372 26.17 34.09 -6.53
N LYS A 373 24.88 34.37 -6.71
CA LYS A 373 24.14 35.38 -5.91
C LYS A 373 24.17 35.02 -4.43
N ILE A 374 23.93 33.75 -4.09
CA ILE A 374 24.00 33.25 -2.72
C ILE A 374 25.41 33.42 -2.16
N LYS A 375 26.45 33.01 -2.90
CA LYS A 375 27.86 33.15 -2.46
C LYS A 375 28.25 34.60 -2.16
N ARG A 376 27.80 35.57 -2.98
CA ARG A 376 28.07 37.00 -2.79
C ARG A 376 27.27 37.62 -1.63
N GLY A 377 26.12 37.06 -1.29
CA GLY A 377 25.23 37.55 -0.23
C GLY A 377 25.61 37.14 1.20
N ILE A 378 26.60 36.25 1.40
CA ILE A 378 26.98 35.75 2.73
C ILE A 378 27.72 36.84 3.51
N LYS A 379 27.10 37.32 4.60
CA LYS A 379 27.65 38.36 5.49
C LYS A 379 28.78 37.83 6.38
N TYR A 380 28.63 36.63 6.94
CA TYR A 380 29.60 36.01 7.86
C TYR A 380 30.25 34.76 7.24
N LYS A 381 31.08 34.96 6.21
CA LYS A 381 31.71 33.88 5.41
C LYS A 381 32.46 32.86 6.27
N SER A 382 33.17 33.29 7.32
CA SER A 382 33.96 32.38 8.17
C SER A 382 33.12 31.46 9.05
N LEU A 383 31.95 31.91 9.51
CA LEU A 383 31.04 31.01 10.22
C LEU A 383 30.48 29.95 9.26
N TYR A 384 30.04 30.37 8.08
CA TYR A 384 29.49 29.45 7.08
C TYR A 384 30.50 28.39 6.65
N LYS A 385 31.74 28.79 6.33
CA LYS A 385 32.82 27.85 6.00
C LYS A 385 33.18 26.96 7.19
N GLY A 386 33.35 27.54 8.38
CA GLY A 386 33.69 26.81 9.60
C GLY A 386 32.66 25.74 9.94
N PHE A 387 31.36 26.07 9.80
CA PHE A 387 30.28 25.12 10.04
C PHE A 387 30.31 23.94 9.06
N LEU A 388 30.52 24.20 7.77
CA LEU A 388 30.59 23.13 6.77
C LEU A 388 31.84 22.26 6.92
N ARG A 389 32.94 22.79 7.47
CA ARG A 389 34.19 22.06 7.71
C ARG A 389 34.22 21.28 9.01
N LEU A 390 33.25 21.45 9.90
CA LEU A 390 33.14 20.64 11.11
C LEU A 390 33.12 19.14 10.75
N GLU A 391 34.12 18.40 11.18
CA GLU A 391 34.21 16.95 11.00
C GLU A 391 34.95 16.33 12.19
N GLY A 392 34.97 15.00 12.25
CA GLY A 392 35.79 14.24 13.18
C GLY A 392 35.55 14.60 14.64
N LYS A 393 36.64 14.85 15.36
CA LYS A 393 36.62 15.05 16.82
C LYS A 393 36.19 16.47 17.20
N GLU A 394 36.52 17.50 16.40
CA GLU A 394 36.06 18.87 16.65
C GLU A 394 34.52 18.97 16.65
N LEU A 395 33.86 18.36 15.67
CA LEU A 395 32.40 18.30 15.58
C LEU A 395 31.79 17.60 16.79
N ARG A 396 32.35 16.44 17.17
CA ARG A 396 31.84 15.65 18.31
C ARG A 396 32.05 16.36 19.64
N ILE A 397 33.16 17.10 19.82
CA ILE A 397 33.39 17.94 21.00
C ILE A 397 32.31 19.02 21.11
N ILE A 398 32.08 19.80 20.05
CA ILE A 398 31.05 20.86 20.05
C ILE A 398 29.67 20.27 20.32
N TYR A 399 29.32 19.18 19.65
CA TYR A 399 28.03 18.51 19.84
C TYR A 399 27.85 17.98 21.27
N THR A 400 28.89 17.36 21.84
CA THR A 400 28.87 16.81 23.21
C THR A 400 28.69 17.92 24.24
N ILE A 401 29.37 19.05 24.05
CA ILE A 401 29.26 20.22 24.93
C ILE A 401 27.84 20.78 24.90
N ILE A 402 27.22 20.87 23.72
CA ILE A 402 25.83 21.30 23.60
C ILE A 402 24.84 20.30 24.22
N ASN A 403 25.15 19.00 24.18
CA ASN A 403 24.21 17.95 24.61
C ASN A 403 24.21 17.73 26.13
N ASN A 404 25.36 17.93 26.79
CA ASN A 404 25.55 17.65 28.22
C ASN A 404 25.14 18.80 29.16
N ILE A 405 24.61 19.89 28.62
CA ILE A 405 24.20 21.07 29.40
C ILE A 405 23.08 20.71 30.40
N ASN A 406 22.21 19.75 30.06
CA ASN A 406 21.06 19.36 30.90
C ASN A 406 21.41 18.37 32.02
N THR A 407 22.53 17.64 31.91
CA THR A 407 22.96 16.60 32.88
C THR A 407 24.07 17.08 33.83
N ALA A 408 24.63 18.26 33.58
CA ALA A 408 25.67 18.88 34.39
C ALA A 408 25.24 19.85 35.53
N PRO A 409 23.98 19.93 36.04
CA PRO A 409 23.67 20.90 37.11
C PRO A 409 24.43 20.64 38.43
N SER A 410 25.02 19.46 38.63
CA SER A 410 25.56 19.04 39.93
C SER A 410 27.07 19.25 40.14
N PHE A 411 27.85 19.65 39.12
CA PHE A 411 29.31 19.58 39.23
C PHE A 411 30.00 20.86 39.70
N ILE A 412 29.37 22.04 39.57
CA ILE A 412 30.09 23.31 39.70
C ILE A 412 29.20 24.40 40.31
N ASN A 413 28.81 24.22 41.57
CA ASN A 413 28.00 25.21 42.29
C ASN A 413 28.81 26.36 42.92
N LYS A 414 30.13 26.42 42.68
CA LYS A 414 30.98 27.53 43.12
C LYS A 414 31.99 27.91 42.04
N SER A 415 31.86 29.12 41.52
CA SER A 415 32.78 29.75 40.54
C SER A 415 34.24 29.81 41.00
N LYS A 416 34.54 29.59 42.30
CA LYS A 416 35.90 29.47 42.84
C LYS A 416 36.49 28.06 42.79
N GLU A 417 35.67 27.00 42.66
CA GLU A 417 36.11 25.59 42.68
C GLU A 417 36.34 25.00 41.28
N LEU A 418 35.98 25.73 40.21
CA LEU A 418 36.26 25.39 38.80
C LEU A 418 37.74 25.19 38.49
N PHE A 419 38.61 25.81 39.28
CA PHE A 419 40.03 25.95 38.99
C PHE A 419 40.91 24.85 39.62
N LEU A 420 40.32 23.80 40.21
CA LEU A 420 41.03 22.64 40.73
C LEU A 420 41.23 21.57 39.63
N LYS A 421 42.46 21.01 39.52
CA LYS A 421 42.83 19.93 38.56
C LYS A 421 41.81 18.78 38.50
N SER A 422 41.15 18.47 39.63
CA SER A 422 40.18 17.39 39.77
C SER A 422 38.88 17.57 38.97
N ASN A 423 38.48 18.80 38.62
CA ASN A 423 37.25 19.07 37.88
C ASN A 423 37.47 19.04 36.37
N GLU A 424 38.66 19.45 35.94
CA GLU A 424 39.11 19.35 34.56
C GLU A 424 39.24 17.89 34.10
N GLU A 425 39.84 17.02 34.92
CA GLU A 425 39.94 15.58 34.63
C GLU A 425 38.57 14.90 34.54
N LYS A 426 37.59 15.32 35.36
CA LYS A 426 36.21 14.82 35.29
C LYS A 426 35.48 15.27 34.02
N PHE A 427 35.68 16.52 33.59
CA PHE A 427 35.15 17.01 32.32
C PHE A 427 35.73 16.25 31.14
N LEU A 428 37.05 16.03 31.13
CA LEU A 428 37.73 15.27 30.08
C LEU A 428 37.31 13.79 30.04
N THR A 429 37.09 13.13 31.19
CA THR A 429 36.58 11.74 31.20
C THR A 429 35.14 11.63 30.68
N LEU A 430 34.26 12.57 31.05
CA LEU A 430 32.90 12.65 30.52
C LEU A 430 32.89 12.92 29.01
N LEU A 431 33.75 13.84 28.54
CA LEU A 431 33.91 14.14 27.14
C LEU A 431 34.37 12.89 26.37
N ASN A 432 35.42 12.21 26.83
CA ASN A 432 35.93 10.99 26.19
C ASN A 432 34.89 9.86 26.15
N LYS A 433 34.07 9.70 27.19
CA LYS A 433 32.98 8.71 27.19
C LYS A 433 31.94 9.01 26.10
N ASN A 434 31.47 10.25 26.03
CA ASN A 434 30.49 10.65 25.02
C ASN A 434 31.07 10.63 23.58
N LEU A 435 32.38 10.88 23.43
CA LEU A 435 33.05 10.73 22.15
C LEU A 435 33.05 9.28 21.65
N GLU A 436 33.23 8.29 22.54
CA GLU A 436 33.10 6.87 22.18
C GLU A 436 31.65 6.50 21.82
N ASP A 437 30.66 7.03 22.53
CA ASP A 437 29.24 6.80 22.21
C ASP A 437 28.86 7.33 20.81
N LEU A 438 29.57 8.34 20.30
CA LEU A 438 29.36 8.97 18.98
C LEU A 438 30.26 8.42 17.87
N LYS A 439 31.05 7.37 18.13
CA LYS A 439 32.04 6.84 17.19
C LYS A 439 31.42 6.24 15.92
N ASN A 440 30.21 5.68 16.04
CA ASN A 440 29.51 5.00 14.95
C ASN A 440 28.49 5.89 14.22
N VAL A 441 28.32 7.15 14.64
CA VAL A 441 27.39 8.09 14.01
C VAL A 441 28.16 8.89 12.96
N SER A 442 27.56 9.05 11.77
CA SER A 442 28.18 9.81 10.67
C SER A 442 28.31 11.30 10.99
N ASP A 443 29.38 11.93 10.50
CA ASP A 443 29.61 13.36 10.74
C ASP A 443 28.51 14.24 10.15
N ASP A 444 27.95 13.85 8.98
CA ASP A 444 26.85 14.57 8.34
C ASP A 444 25.58 14.56 9.23
N GLU A 445 25.29 13.45 9.91
CA GLU A 445 24.17 13.34 10.86
C GLU A 445 24.42 14.15 12.15
N ILE A 446 25.63 14.11 12.72
CA ILE A 446 25.96 14.91 13.90
C ILE A 446 25.90 16.41 13.57
N LYS A 447 26.38 16.82 12.39
CA LYS A 447 26.34 18.21 11.92
C LYS A 447 24.90 18.70 11.73
N LEU A 448 24.04 17.85 11.16
CA LEU A 448 22.61 18.13 11.02
C LEU A 448 21.94 18.32 12.40
N LEU A 449 22.19 17.41 13.35
CA LEU A 449 21.67 17.54 14.71
C LEU A 449 22.22 18.76 15.44
N LEU A 450 23.49 19.10 15.22
CA LEU A 450 24.11 20.29 15.77
C LEU A 450 23.44 21.57 15.24
N TYR A 451 23.13 21.64 13.94
CA TYR A 451 22.41 22.76 13.34
C TYR A 451 21.08 23.04 14.05
N TYR A 452 20.20 22.03 14.19
CA TYR A 452 18.91 22.23 14.84
C TYR A 452 19.04 22.56 16.33
N LYS A 453 20.03 21.99 17.03
CA LYS A 453 20.31 22.38 18.42
C LYS A 453 20.75 23.84 18.53
N LEU A 454 21.57 24.33 17.61
CA LEU A 454 21.99 25.73 17.56
C LEU A 454 20.80 26.67 17.26
N ILE A 455 19.88 26.27 16.38
CA ILE A 455 18.64 27.03 16.13
C ILE A 455 17.81 27.11 17.40
N LYS A 456 17.56 25.97 18.06
CA LYS A 456 16.79 25.91 19.30
C LYS A 456 17.43 26.75 20.42
N LEU A 457 18.77 26.71 20.52
CA LEU A 457 19.53 27.50 21.49
C LEU A 457 19.47 29.00 21.20
N SER A 458 19.52 29.40 19.93
CA SER A 458 19.53 30.81 19.52
C SER A 458 18.14 31.45 19.46
N GLN A 459 17.07 30.65 19.50
CA GLN A 459 15.69 31.10 19.32
C GLN A 459 15.47 31.86 17.99
N VAL A 460 16.30 31.55 17.00
CA VAL A 460 16.20 32.12 15.65
C VAL A 460 15.04 31.43 14.92
N PRO A 461 14.28 32.14 14.04
CA PRO A 461 13.28 31.50 13.21
C PRO A 461 13.88 30.33 12.43
N LEU A 462 13.25 29.16 12.56
CA LEU A 462 13.59 27.97 11.80
C LEU A 462 13.37 28.26 10.31
N GLY A 463 14.41 28.03 9.52
CA GLY A 463 14.31 27.97 8.06
C GLY A 463 14.58 26.56 7.59
N SER A 464 13.91 26.16 6.51
CA SER A 464 14.11 24.88 5.84
C SER A 464 15.58 24.70 5.51
N ILE A 465 16.18 23.64 6.06
CA ILE A 465 17.58 23.33 5.78
C ILE A 465 17.81 23.04 4.30
N TYR A 466 16.79 22.53 3.62
CA TYR A 466 16.78 22.25 2.19
C TYR A 466 16.98 23.52 1.35
N ASN A 467 16.56 24.68 1.87
CA ASN A 467 16.81 25.96 1.22
C ASN A 467 18.11 26.57 1.72
N ARG A 468 19.13 26.57 0.85
CA ARG A 468 20.48 27.06 1.18
C ARG A 468 20.50 28.51 1.67
N LYS A 469 19.64 29.37 1.13
CA LYS A 469 19.53 30.78 1.54
C LYS A 469 18.96 30.90 2.96
N GLN A 470 17.95 30.08 3.28
CA GLN A 470 17.39 30.03 4.64
C GLN A 470 18.40 29.46 5.63
N PHE A 471 19.14 28.40 5.26
CA PHE A 471 20.25 27.85 6.05
C PHE A 471 21.32 28.91 6.35
N ILE A 472 21.79 29.66 5.34
CA ILE A 472 22.78 30.73 5.51
C ILE A 472 22.22 31.83 6.43
N LYS A 473 20.98 32.27 6.21
CA LYS A 473 20.34 33.30 7.03
C LYS A 473 20.18 32.86 8.48
N ALA A 474 19.88 31.59 8.74
CA ALA A 474 19.82 31.04 10.09
C ALA A 474 21.18 31.14 10.79
N LEU A 475 22.27 30.76 10.12
CA LEU A 475 23.63 30.91 10.65
C LEU A 475 24.00 32.38 10.89
N GLU A 476 23.60 33.29 10.00
CA GLU A 476 23.86 34.73 10.18
C GLU A 476 23.12 35.31 11.38
N ASN A 477 21.86 34.93 11.55
CA ASN A 477 21.06 35.31 12.71
C ASN A 477 21.64 34.75 14.02
N MET A 478 22.29 33.57 14.00
CA MET A 478 22.98 33.04 15.18
C MET A 478 24.14 33.93 15.61
N VAL A 479 24.92 34.50 14.67
CA VAL A 479 25.98 35.47 14.99
C VAL A 479 25.40 36.74 15.58
N ASP A 480 24.34 37.25 14.97
CA ASP A 480 23.70 38.48 15.43
C ASP A 480 23.15 38.29 16.86
N LYS A 481 22.53 37.14 17.15
CA LYS A 481 22.07 36.79 18.51
C LYS A 481 23.22 36.59 19.50
N ALA A 482 24.30 35.93 19.07
CA ALA A 482 25.48 35.76 19.91
C ALA A 482 26.08 37.11 20.34
N TYR A 483 26.16 38.06 19.42
CA TYR A 483 26.64 39.40 19.70
C TYR A 483 25.70 40.15 20.67
N GLU A 484 24.38 40.10 20.46
CA GLU A 484 23.39 40.70 21.37
C GLU A 484 23.53 40.17 22.81
N ILE A 485 23.77 38.86 22.97
CA ILE A 485 23.96 38.23 24.28
C ILE A 485 25.20 38.81 24.98
N LEU A 486 26.30 39.01 24.25
CA LEU A 486 27.51 39.59 24.82
C LEU A 486 27.39 41.10 25.09
N GLU A 487 26.62 41.83 24.27
CA GLU A 487 26.36 43.26 24.47
C GLU A 487 25.69 43.57 25.83
N SER A 488 24.95 42.59 26.38
CA SER A 488 24.38 42.69 27.73
C SER A 488 25.42 42.57 28.87
N LYS A 489 26.66 42.17 28.59
CA LYS A 489 27.73 41.97 29.59
C LYS A 489 28.55 43.26 29.80
N LYS A 490 28.81 43.61 31.05
CA LYS A 490 29.45 44.89 31.45
C LYS A 490 30.89 45.06 30.93
N ASP A 491 31.58 43.97 30.65
CA ASP A 491 32.98 43.91 30.24
C ASP A 491 33.17 43.65 28.74
N PHE A 492 32.09 43.64 27.95
CA PHE A 492 32.16 43.47 26.51
C PHE A 492 32.50 44.79 25.79
N LYS A 493 33.56 44.77 24.98
CA LYS A 493 33.92 45.88 24.08
C LYS A 493 33.29 45.64 22.71
N GLY A 494 32.20 46.35 22.40
CA GLY A 494 31.53 46.25 21.10
C GLY A 494 32.41 46.67 19.91
N GLY A 495 32.02 46.27 18.69
CA GLY A 495 32.73 46.62 17.46
C GLY A 495 31.91 46.40 16.19
N VAL A 496 32.25 47.13 15.12
CA VAL A 496 31.56 47.06 13.80
C VAL A 496 31.64 45.66 13.20
N LYS A 497 32.80 44.99 13.32
CA LYS A 497 32.97 43.58 12.95
C LYS A 497 32.57 42.70 14.14
N LYS A 498 31.32 42.20 14.12
CA LYS A 498 30.74 41.41 15.23
C LYS A 498 31.56 40.18 15.61
N LEU A 499 32.09 39.45 14.63
CA LEU A 499 32.92 38.26 14.88
C LEU A 499 34.21 38.59 15.63
N ASP A 500 34.91 39.67 15.23
CA ASP A 500 36.14 40.10 15.89
C ASP A 500 35.90 40.48 17.36
N ALA A 501 34.77 41.11 17.65
CA ALA A 501 34.39 41.48 19.01
C ALA A 501 34.13 40.23 19.89
N ILE A 502 33.43 39.23 19.35
CA ILE A 502 33.21 37.94 20.03
C ILE A 502 34.55 37.24 20.32
N ILE A 503 35.44 37.17 19.32
CA ILE A 503 36.77 36.56 19.46
C ILE A 503 37.57 37.25 20.57
N ARG A 504 37.69 38.59 20.52
CA ARG A 504 38.46 39.38 21.49
C ARG A 504 37.95 39.18 22.92
N TYR A 505 36.63 39.20 23.11
CA TYR A 505 36.04 39.03 24.43
C TYR A 505 36.46 37.72 25.10
N TYR A 506 36.43 36.60 24.39
CA TYR A 506 36.80 35.30 24.96
C TYR A 506 38.32 35.11 25.10
N LEU A 507 39.12 35.68 24.21
CA LEU A 507 40.58 35.70 24.38
C LEU A 507 40.97 36.48 25.64
N ASP A 508 40.36 37.66 25.88
CA ASP A 508 40.59 38.45 27.09
C ASP A 508 40.20 37.68 28.36
N LYS A 509 39.11 36.90 28.31
CA LYS A 509 38.68 36.01 29.41
C LYS A 509 39.67 34.89 29.68
N ILE A 510 40.21 34.25 28.64
CA ILE A 510 41.25 33.22 28.78
C ILE A 510 42.49 33.85 29.41
N ILE A 511 42.99 34.96 28.88
CA ILE A 511 44.20 35.64 29.39
C ILE A 511 44.03 36.04 30.86
N SER A 512 42.87 36.62 31.20
CA SER A 512 42.55 36.98 32.59
C SER A 512 42.54 35.76 33.51
N SER A 513 42.00 34.62 33.03
CA SER A 513 41.97 33.37 33.78
C SER A 513 43.36 32.76 33.96
N LEU A 514 44.19 32.77 32.91
CA LEU A 514 45.59 32.30 32.98
C LEU A 514 46.42 33.16 33.92
N LYS A 515 46.25 34.49 33.87
CA LYS A 515 46.91 35.44 34.79
C LYS A 515 46.55 35.16 36.25
N ASN A 516 45.30 34.80 36.54
CA ASN A 516 44.85 34.45 37.89
C ASN A 516 45.45 33.12 38.38
N LYS A 517 45.78 32.17 37.48
CA LYS A 517 46.39 30.87 37.83
C LYS A 517 47.86 30.99 38.19
N ASN A 518 48.63 31.85 37.52
CA ASN A 518 50.04 32.06 37.83
C ASN A 518 50.46 33.51 37.54
N ILE A 519 50.59 34.30 38.62
CA ILE A 519 50.87 35.74 38.54
C ILE A 519 52.36 35.99 38.18
N ASN A 520 53.26 35.06 38.48
CA ASN A 520 54.71 35.18 38.27
C ASN A 520 55.21 34.17 37.23
N LEU A 521 54.69 34.28 36.01
CA LEU A 521 55.12 33.44 34.89
C LEU A 521 56.50 33.88 34.38
N HIS A 522 57.46 32.95 34.33
CA HIS A 522 58.71 33.12 33.62
C HIS A 522 58.61 32.52 32.21
N ILE A 523 58.73 33.37 31.19
CA ILE A 523 58.70 32.95 29.78
C ILE A 523 60.12 32.80 29.20
N SER A 524 60.27 31.90 28.23
CA SER A 524 61.54 31.70 27.51
C SER A 524 61.86 32.89 26.60
N GLU A 525 63.13 32.99 26.18
CA GLU A 525 63.57 33.99 25.21
C GLU A 525 62.87 33.80 23.85
N GLU A 526 62.70 32.56 23.41
CA GLU A 526 61.99 32.21 22.18
C GLU A 526 60.52 32.68 22.18
N LEU A 527 59.79 32.48 23.28
CA LEU A 527 58.41 32.95 23.41
C LEU A 527 58.33 34.47 23.50
N THR A 528 59.34 35.11 24.11
CA THR A 528 59.48 36.58 24.14
C THR A 528 59.62 37.14 22.72
N ASP A 529 60.46 36.51 21.90
CA ASP A 529 60.68 36.89 20.50
C ASP A 529 59.43 36.70 19.64
N LYS A 530 58.68 35.59 19.85
CA LYS A 530 57.39 35.36 19.17
C LYS A 530 56.36 36.44 19.50
N ILE A 531 56.20 36.78 20.78
CA ILE A 531 55.26 37.83 21.23
C ILE A 531 55.68 39.19 20.65
N TYR A 532 56.97 39.53 20.71
CA TYR A 532 57.49 40.77 20.15
C TYR A 532 57.26 40.86 18.64
N GLY A 533 57.66 39.83 17.88
CA GLY A 533 57.50 39.78 16.43
C GLY A 533 56.04 39.95 16.01
N LYS A 534 55.11 39.27 16.70
CA LYS A 534 53.69 39.36 16.35
C LYS A 534 53.07 40.72 16.66
N ILE A 535 53.43 41.36 17.78
CA ILE A 535 52.95 42.71 18.10
C ILE A 535 53.45 43.72 17.04
N MET A 536 54.70 43.60 16.59
CA MET A 536 55.26 44.47 15.56
C MET A 536 54.59 44.29 14.20
N GLU A 537 54.29 43.05 13.81
CA GLU A 537 53.51 42.75 12.59
C GLU A 537 52.11 43.35 12.67
N LEU A 538 51.38 43.11 13.76
CA LEU A 538 50.01 43.60 13.94
C LEU A 538 49.91 45.12 13.95
N LYS A 539 50.96 45.79 14.41
CA LYS A 539 51.08 47.25 14.42
C LYS A 539 51.21 47.84 13.01
N GLN A 540 51.80 47.11 12.08
CA GLN A 540 51.99 47.54 10.69
C GLN A 540 50.72 47.39 9.83
N ASN A 541 49.64 46.81 10.37
CA ASN A 541 48.36 46.68 9.67
C ASN A 541 47.65 48.04 9.51
N GLU A 542 47.18 48.35 8.30
CA GLU A 542 46.51 49.61 7.95
C GLU A 542 45.35 49.98 8.91
N GLU A 543 44.54 49.01 9.34
CA GLU A 543 43.42 49.24 10.27
C GLU A 543 43.86 49.72 11.67
N ASN A 544 45.09 49.40 12.09
CA ASN A 544 45.66 49.80 13.38
C ASN A 544 46.50 51.07 13.28
N ILE A 545 47.02 51.40 12.09
CA ILE A 545 47.70 52.67 11.80
C ILE A 545 46.70 53.84 11.79
N ILE A 546 45.50 53.62 11.25
CA ILE A 546 44.46 54.67 11.09
C ILE A 546 43.72 54.96 12.41
N LYS A 547 43.60 53.96 13.30
CA LYS A 547 43.00 54.13 14.63
C LYS A 547 44.12 54.49 15.60
N GLU A 548 44.43 55.77 15.82
CA GLU A 548 45.27 56.21 16.95
C GLU A 548 44.70 55.63 18.27
N LYS A 549 45.15 54.43 18.68
CA LYS A 549 44.56 53.68 19.78
C LYS A 549 45.32 54.00 21.06
N ILE A 550 44.71 54.90 21.83
CA ILE A 550 44.97 55.43 23.19
C ILE A 550 45.50 54.42 24.25
N TYR A 551 45.52 53.10 23.99
CA TYR A 551 45.94 52.07 24.96
C TYR A 551 47.46 51.80 24.99
N TYR A 552 48.18 51.99 23.88
CA TYR A 552 49.64 51.75 23.80
C TYR A 552 50.48 52.96 24.22
N ASP A 553 49.90 54.16 24.17
CA ASP A 553 50.56 55.40 24.60
C ASP A 553 50.99 55.33 26.08
N LYS A 554 50.25 54.58 26.91
CA LYS A 554 50.61 54.33 28.32
C LYS A 554 51.94 53.59 28.50
N PHE A 555 52.37 52.81 27.52
CA PHE A 555 53.62 52.03 27.55
C PHE A 555 54.70 52.60 26.62
N ASN A 556 54.38 53.66 25.86
CA ASN A 556 55.30 54.37 24.97
C ASN A 556 56.06 53.44 23.99
N LEU A 557 55.33 52.46 23.43
CA LEU A 557 55.89 51.36 22.63
C LEU A 557 56.57 51.83 21.33
N ASP A 558 56.22 53.02 20.83
CA ASP A 558 56.81 53.61 19.63
C ASP A 558 58.25 54.12 19.84
N ASN A 559 58.61 54.42 21.09
CA ASN A 559 59.89 55.03 21.47
C ASN A 559 60.82 54.07 22.23
N MET A 560 60.43 52.81 22.39
CA MET A 560 61.16 51.81 23.17
C MET A 560 62.14 51.02 22.28
N SER A 561 63.38 50.83 22.71
CA SER A 561 64.33 49.97 22.00
C SER A 561 63.90 48.49 22.08
N GLU A 562 64.26 47.68 21.08
CA GLU A 562 63.92 46.25 21.03
C GLU A 562 64.31 45.51 22.31
N VAL A 563 65.49 45.82 22.87
CA VAL A 563 65.98 45.24 24.13
C VAL A 563 65.08 45.58 25.31
N MET A 564 64.65 46.85 25.41
CA MET A 564 63.74 47.30 26.46
C MET A 564 62.33 46.70 26.30
N PHE A 565 61.86 46.54 25.05
CA PHE A 565 60.57 45.91 24.76
C PHE A 565 60.59 44.44 25.18
N LYS A 566 61.57 43.65 24.74
CA LYS A 566 61.69 42.24 25.11
C LYS A 566 61.84 42.05 26.63
N SER A 567 62.55 42.95 27.33
CA SER A 567 62.63 42.93 28.79
C SER A 567 61.29 43.23 29.49
N SER A 568 60.47 44.09 28.88
CA SER A 568 59.11 44.40 29.36
C SER A 568 58.15 43.23 29.13
N ILE A 569 58.26 42.53 28.00
CA ILE A 569 57.50 41.29 27.73
C ILE A 569 57.86 40.21 28.76
N LYS A 570 59.15 40.01 29.07
CA LYS A 570 59.61 39.04 30.08
C LYS A 570 59.08 39.36 31.49
N SER A 571 58.94 40.64 31.84
CA SER A 571 58.47 41.04 33.17
C SER A 571 56.95 41.06 33.31
N GLN A 572 56.21 41.32 32.22
CA GLN A 572 54.75 41.46 32.23
C GLN A 572 54.06 40.73 31.06
N PRO A 573 54.25 39.41 30.89
CA PRO A 573 53.83 38.68 29.69
C PRO A 573 52.33 38.82 29.39
N PHE A 574 51.46 38.73 30.40
CA PHE A 574 50.01 38.83 30.21
C PHE A 574 49.52 40.20 29.72
N ILE A 575 50.24 41.28 30.05
CA ILE A 575 49.91 42.63 29.57
C ILE A 575 50.18 42.69 28.07
N PHE A 576 51.34 42.22 27.63
CA PHE A 576 51.72 42.21 26.21
C PHE A 576 50.90 41.24 25.36
N ILE A 577 50.45 40.12 25.93
CA ILE A 577 49.50 39.22 25.25
C ILE A 577 48.11 39.89 25.11
N SER A 578 47.66 40.65 26.10
CA SER A 578 46.40 41.42 26.00
C SER A 578 46.50 42.51 24.92
N ILE A 579 47.64 43.19 24.85
CA ILE A 579 47.99 44.15 23.79
C ILE A 579 47.92 43.48 22.40
N MET A 580 48.47 42.28 22.26
CA MET A 580 48.41 41.51 21.02
C MET A 580 46.96 41.19 20.60
N VAL A 581 46.08 40.83 21.55
CA VAL A 581 44.64 40.58 21.28
C VAL A 581 43.91 41.88 20.90
N ASP A 582 44.19 43.00 21.54
CA ASP A 582 43.56 44.31 21.22
C ASP A 582 43.98 44.84 19.82
N LEU A 583 45.17 44.48 19.33
CA LEU A 583 45.63 44.76 17.95
C LEU A 583 45.13 43.74 16.91
N SER A 584 44.62 42.59 17.35
CA SER A 584 44.31 41.48 16.45
C SER A 584 43.13 41.75 15.52
N ASN A 585 43.14 41.09 14.36
CA ASN A 585 42.00 40.93 13.45
C ASN A 585 41.68 39.43 13.31
N SER A 586 40.57 39.07 12.66
CA SER A 586 40.14 37.67 12.46
C SER A 586 41.24 36.76 11.90
N THR A 587 42.07 37.26 10.99
CA THR A 587 43.16 36.51 10.34
C THR A 587 44.34 36.20 11.25
N SER A 588 44.51 36.93 12.36
CA SER A 588 45.65 36.76 13.28
C SER A 588 45.36 35.79 14.43
N TYR A 589 44.14 35.26 14.48
CA TYR A 589 43.64 34.45 15.58
C TYR A 589 44.43 33.16 15.80
N GLN A 590 44.79 32.45 14.73
CA GLN A 590 45.49 31.17 14.82
C GLN A 590 46.85 31.33 15.51
N GLU A 591 47.62 32.33 15.13
CA GLU A 591 48.95 32.58 15.70
C GLU A 591 48.87 33.10 17.14
N ILE A 592 47.90 33.99 17.41
CA ILE A 592 47.66 34.51 18.75
C ILE A 592 47.23 33.41 19.72
N SER A 593 46.32 32.52 19.29
CA SER A 593 45.91 31.37 20.09
C SER A 593 47.07 30.41 20.34
N ALA A 594 47.90 30.11 19.33
CA ALA A 594 49.13 29.31 19.49
C ALA A 594 50.08 29.88 20.57
N ILE A 595 50.27 31.20 20.59
CA ILE A 595 51.07 31.88 21.63
C ILE A 595 50.41 31.75 23.01
N ILE A 596 49.09 31.95 23.11
CA ILE A 596 48.32 31.79 24.36
C ILE A 596 48.42 30.35 24.88
N PHE A 597 48.46 29.36 24.00
CA PHE A 597 48.65 27.96 24.36
C PHE A 597 50.03 27.63 24.87
N GLU A 598 51.07 28.14 24.21
CA GLU A 598 52.45 27.95 24.65
C GLU A 598 52.60 28.50 26.08
N VAL A 599 51.98 29.64 26.36
CA VAL A 599 51.86 30.24 27.71
C VAL A 599 51.09 29.34 28.69
N GLU A 600 49.96 28.74 28.29
CA GLU A 600 49.18 27.83 29.14
C GLU A 600 49.96 26.57 29.51
N SER A 601 50.71 26.00 28.56
CA SER A 601 51.51 24.79 28.76
C SER A 601 52.57 24.97 29.87
N LEU A 602 53.15 26.17 29.95
CA LEU A 602 54.11 26.58 30.98
C LEU A 602 53.46 26.72 32.36
N ILE A 603 52.17 27.07 32.42
CA ILE A 603 51.42 27.25 33.67
C ILE A 603 50.95 25.89 34.21
N SER A 604 50.48 25.01 33.34
CA SER A 604 49.83 23.75 33.74
C SER A 604 50.81 22.58 33.99
N ASN A 605 52.12 22.75 33.72
CA ASN A 605 53.17 21.71 33.82
C ASN A 605 52.77 20.40 33.11
N ARG A 606 52.08 20.51 31.97
CA ARG A 606 51.72 19.34 31.15
C ARG A 606 52.74 19.20 30.03
N THR A 607 53.57 18.16 30.11
CA THR A 607 54.24 17.64 28.92
C THR A 607 53.16 17.08 28.00
N LEU A 608 52.95 17.74 26.86
CA LEU A 608 52.07 17.33 25.76
C LEU A 608 52.33 15.88 25.25
N SER A 609 53.37 15.20 25.73
CA SER A 609 53.85 13.91 25.24
C SER A 609 53.19 12.66 25.83
N LYS A 610 52.36 12.74 26.89
CA LYS A 610 51.85 11.51 27.56
C LYS A 610 50.39 11.12 27.28
N ALA A 611 49.58 12.00 26.68
CA ALA A 611 48.17 11.66 26.38
C ALA A 611 47.93 11.35 24.88
N TYR A 612 48.75 11.90 23.99
CA TYR A 612 48.62 11.75 22.53
C TYR A 612 50.04 11.80 21.94
N GLY A 613 50.42 10.77 21.18
CA GLY A 613 51.81 10.36 20.94
C GLY A 613 52.79 11.42 20.41
N GLU A 614 54.08 11.14 20.60
CA GLU A 614 55.22 11.96 20.20
C GLU A 614 55.27 12.18 18.67
N GLY A 615 54.79 13.35 18.25
CA GLY A 615 54.91 13.89 16.91
C GLY A 615 54.54 15.38 16.97
N GLY A 616 55.15 16.21 16.10
CA GLY A 616 54.95 17.66 16.08
C GLY A 616 53.47 18.05 16.24
N VAL A 617 53.23 19.13 17.00
CA VAL A 617 51.88 19.56 17.38
C VAL A 617 51.05 19.86 16.13
N ASN A 618 50.18 18.93 15.71
CA ASN A 618 49.25 19.12 14.60
C ASN A 618 48.29 20.27 14.91
N SER A 619 48.02 21.14 13.94
CA SER A 619 47.10 22.28 14.08
C SER A 619 45.68 21.89 14.52
N LYS A 620 45.19 20.72 14.09
CA LYS A 620 43.90 20.13 14.55
C LYS A 620 43.91 19.81 16.06
N LEU A 621 45.03 19.29 16.57
CA LEU A 621 45.18 18.92 17.98
C LEU A 621 45.24 20.15 18.89
N LEU A 622 45.84 21.25 18.40
CA LEU A 622 45.75 22.55 19.04
C LEU A 622 44.29 23.02 19.10
N ASN A 623 43.56 22.98 18.00
CA ASN A 623 42.17 23.47 17.97
C ASN A 623 41.24 22.72 18.94
N GLU A 624 41.32 21.39 18.98
CA GLU A 624 40.54 20.56 19.91
C GLU A 624 40.78 20.97 21.36
N TYR A 625 42.04 21.14 21.74
CA TYR A 625 42.43 21.56 23.08
C TYR A 625 42.02 23.02 23.34
N PHE A 626 42.06 23.90 22.32
CA PHE A 626 41.65 25.31 22.45
C PHE A 626 40.20 25.40 22.82
N MET A 627 39.37 24.65 22.12
CA MET A 627 37.94 24.62 22.37
C MET A 627 37.67 24.14 23.80
N VAL A 628 38.34 23.08 24.24
CA VAL A 628 38.22 22.62 25.64
C VAL A 628 38.64 23.72 26.63
N LEU A 629 39.76 24.42 26.40
CA LEU A 629 40.19 25.53 27.26
C LEU A 629 39.21 26.72 27.23
N LEU A 630 38.71 27.11 26.06
CA LEU A 630 37.69 28.15 25.89
C LEU A 630 36.46 27.85 26.74
N PHE A 631 35.98 26.60 26.70
CA PHE A 631 34.82 26.18 27.48
C PHE A 631 35.10 26.14 28.99
N LEU A 632 36.29 25.71 29.41
CA LEU A 632 36.68 25.68 30.83
C LEU A 632 36.89 27.08 31.42
N TYR A 633 37.45 28.02 30.64
CA TYR A 633 37.82 29.37 31.12
C TYR A 633 36.78 30.46 30.89
N SER A 634 35.73 30.19 30.11
CA SER A 634 34.67 31.17 29.85
C SER A 634 33.71 31.41 31.03
N GLY A 635 33.83 30.63 32.11
CA GLY A 635 33.02 30.80 33.32
C GLY A 635 31.56 30.35 33.17
N THR A 636 31.21 29.68 32.08
CA THR A 636 29.86 29.21 31.72
C THR A 636 29.42 27.93 32.45
N ALA A 637 30.17 27.48 33.44
CA ALA A 637 29.95 26.19 34.08
C ALA A 637 28.83 26.19 35.16
N SER A 638 28.20 27.35 35.42
CA SER A 638 27.04 27.49 36.32
C SER A 638 25.77 27.96 35.59
N ILE A 639 25.56 27.48 34.36
CA ILE A 639 24.40 27.90 33.54
C ILE A 639 23.15 27.12 33.96
N ASN A 640 22.15 27.83 34.46
CA ASN A 640 20.80 27.29 34.67
C ASN A 640 20.10 27.04 33.32
N GLN A 641 19.03 26.23 33.30
CA GLN A 641 18.21 26.00 32.09
C GLN A 641 17.75 27.29 31.39
N ASN A 642 17.54 28.38 32.15
CA ASN A 642 17.13 29.68 31.60
C ASN A 642 18.29 30.54 31.03
N GLN A 643 19.54 30.12 31.17
CA GLN A 643 20.74 30.84 30.72
C GLN A 643 21.52 30.10 29.62
N GLN A 644 20.96 29.02 29.05
CA GLN A 644 21.62 28.21 28.02
C GLN A 644 22.04 29.03 26.79
N MET A 645 21.30 30.09 26.47
CA MET A 645 21.64 31.03 25.40
C MET A 645 23.05 31.63 25.55
N GLU A 646 23.56 31.77 26.79
CA GLU A 646 24.91 32.31 27.05
C GLU A 646 26.06 31.46 26.47
N LEU A 647 25.78 30.23 26.04
CA LEU A 647 26.74 29.37 25.34
C LEU A 647 26.82 29.63 23.83
N LEU A 648 25.80 30.28 23.25
CA LEU A 648 25.76 30.57 21.82
C LEU A 648 27.01 31.31 21.32
N PRO A 649 27.51 32.37 21.99
CA PRO A 649 28.70 33.09 21.52
C PRO A 649 29.98 32.24 21.58
N LEU A 650 30.10 31.33 22.55
CA LEU A 650 31.20 30.34 22.62
C LEU A 650 31.16 29.34 21.48
N LEU A 651 29.97 28.83 21.16
CA LEU A 651 29.80 27.87 20.08
C LEU A 651 30.10 28.52 18.72
N VAL A 652 29.65 29.76 18.51
CA VAL A 652 30.00 30.56 17.31
C VAL A 652 31.52 30.70 17.19
N LEU A 653 32.23 31.02 18.29
CA LEU A 653 33.69 31.09 18.29
C LEU A 653 34.34 29.73 17.97
N GLY A 654 33.86 28.64 18.57
CA GLY A 654 34.37 27.30 18.29
C GLY A 654 34.22 26.89 16.82
N ILE A 655 33.09 27.22 16.20
CA ILE A 655 32.82 26.94 14.78
C ILE A 655 33.72 27.79 13.87
N ILE A 656 33.90 29.08 14.17
CA ILE A 656 34.74 29.97 13.36
C ILE A 656 36.21 29.58 13.45
N SER A 657 36.67 29.10 14.61
CA SER A 657 38.06 28.69 14.84
C SER A 657 38.54 27.65 13.82
N ILE A 658 37.64 26.84 13.28
CA ILE A 658 37.95 25.80 12.28
C ILE A 658 38.28 26.42 10.91
N ASP A 659 37.54 27.45 10.49
CA ASP A 659 37.82 28.15 9.22
C ASP A 659 39.16 28.89 9.26
N LEU A 660 39.54 29.41 10.43
CA LEU A 660 40.75 30.20 10.63
C LEU A 660 42.05 29.38 10.65
N ILE A 661 41.97 28.04 10.61
CA ILE A 661 43.13 27.13 10.72
C ILE A 661 43.43 26.40 9.39
N GLU A 662 42.44 26.19 8.53
CA GLU A 662 42.59 25.50 7.25
C GLU A 662 42.60 26.49 6.07
N ASN A 663 43.80 26.79 5.54
CA ASN A 663 44.06 27.78 4.48
C ASN A 663 43.49 27.47 3.08
N ASN A 664 42.60 26.48 2.93
CA ASN A 664 41.97 26.23 1.63
C ASN A 664 40.83 27.23 1.38
N ASP A 665 40.72 27.77 0.17
CA ASP A 665 39.77 28.85 -0.11
C ASP A 665 38.36 28.36 -0.50
N GLU A 666 38.23 27.10 -0.92
CA GLU A 666 36.96 26.54 -1.35
C GLU A 666 36.05 26.20 -0.16
N ALA A 667 34.85 26.80 -0.15
CA ALA A 667 33.79 26.40 0.74
C ALA A 667 33.29 25.02 0.29
N ASN A 668 33.27 24.04 1.20
CA ASN A 668 32.98 22.65 0.89
C ASN A 668 31.46 22.46 0.62
N LEU A 669 31.00 22.91 -0.56
CA LEU A 669 29.61 22.80 -1.04
C LEU A 669 29.10 21.36 -0.97
N GLU A 670 30.00 20.42 -1.19
CA GLU A 670 29.73 18.99 -1.11
C GLU A 670 29.27 18.57 0.30
N SER A 671 29.82 19.18 1.37
CA SER A 671 29.38 18.88 2.73
C SER A 671 27.95 19.36 3.01
N TYR A 672 27.52 20.49 2.42
CA TYR A 672 26.13 20.91 2.53
C TYR A 672 25.22 19.90 1.81
N THR A 673 25.58 19.49 0.59
CA THR A 673 24.83 18.48 -0.17
C THR A 673 24.70 17.16 0.60
N ARG A 674 25.80 16.64 1.18
CA ARG A 674 25.77 15.40 2.00
C ARG A 674 24.88 15.52 3.24
N MET A 675 24.88 16.69 3.90
CA MET A 675 23.98 16.98 5.02
C MET A 675 22.50 16.97 4.58
N ILE A 676 22.21 17.53 3.40
CA ILE A 676 20.86 17.49 2.80
C ILE A 676 20.45 16.07 2.43
N GLU A 677 21.34 15.25 1.87
CA GLU A 677 21.05 13.84 1.59
C GLU A 677 20.73 13.07 2.87
N SER A 678 21.46 13.32 3.96
CA SER A 678 21.16 12.75 5.27
C SER A 678 19.77 13.16 5.77
N TRP A 679 19.43 14.45 5.66
CA TRP A 679 18.09 14.95 5.99
C TRP A 679 17.00 14.32 5.11
N LYS A 680 17.21 14.20 3.79
CA LYS A 680 16.27 13.53 2.86
C LYS A 680 16.01 12.07 3.25
N ARG A 681 17.04 11.33 3.65
CA ARG A 681 16.88 9.95 4.15
C ARG A 681 16.04 9.90 5.43
N LYS A 682 16.20 10.86 6.34
CA LYS A 682 15.35 10.97 7.55
C LYS A 682 13.92 11.35 7.20
N GLN A 683 13.72 12.21 6.20
CA GLN A 683 12.39 12.60 5.73
C GLN A 683 11.67 11.44 5.04
N GLN A 684 12.35 10.67 4.20
CA GLN A 684 11.80 9.44 3.63
C GLN A 684 11.34 8.49 4.74
N LYS A 685 12.19 8.24 5.74
CA LYS A 685 11.82 7.43 6.89
C LYS A 685 10.62 7.99 7.65
N TYR A 686 10.53 9.31 7.82
CA TYR A 686 9.36 9.95 8.44
C TYR A 686 8.09 9.71 7.61
N ASN A 687 8.16 9.90 6.29
CA ASN A 687 7.04 9.69 5.38
C ASN A 687 6.60 8.21 5.35
N ASP A 688 7.54 7.26 5.34
CA ASP A 688 7.23 5.83 5.39
C ASP A 688 6.47 5.46 6.67
N ILE A 689 6.92 5.97 7.83
CA ILE A 689 6.24 5.76 9.12
C ILE A 689 4.87 6.45 9.13
N PHE A 690 4.76 7.64 8.55
CA PHE A 690 3.50 8.37 8.43
C PHE A 690 2.49 7.60 7.57
N MET A 691 2.91 7.06 6.43
CA MET A 691 2.08 6.22 5.57
C MET A 691 1.67 4.92 6.28
N GLU A 692 2.58 4.25 6.99
CA GLU A 692 2.24 3.05 7.79
C GLU A 692 1.20 3.39 8.87
N LYS A 693 1.30 4.58 9.48
CA LYS A 693 0.32 5.06 10.47
C LYS A 693 -1.05 5.28 9.82
N GLU A 694 -1.13 6.02 8.71
CA GLU A 694 -2.41 6.28 8.01
C GLU A 694 -3.09 4.99 7.55
N GLU A 695 -2.32 4.03 7.02
CA GLU A 695 -2.84 2.74 6.56
C GLU A 695 -3.39 1.90 7.73
N MET A 696 -2.75 1.98 8.91
CA MET A 696 -3.25 1.37 10.14
C MET A 696 -4.46 2.08 10.72
N GLU A 697 -4.53 3.41 10.66
CA GLU A 697 -5.70 4.18 11.10
C GLU A 697 -6.92 3.85 10.23
N SER A 698 -6.75 3.75 8.91
CA SER A 698 -7.81 3.31 7.99
C SER A 698 -8.25 1.87 8.27
N SER A 699 -7.28 0.96 8.52
CA SER A 699 -7.59 -0.43 8.90
C SER A 699 -8.32 -0.51 10.25
N LEU A 700 -7.97 0.35 11.20
CA LEU A 700 -8.62 0.45 12.50
C LEU A 700 -10.07 0.94 12.36
N GLU A 701 -10.32 1.93 11.50
CA GLU A 701 -11.68 2.41 11.21
C GLU A 701 -12.55 1.28 10.66
N PHE A 702 -12.05 0.51 9.69
CA PHE A 702 -12.75 -0.65 9.16
C PHE A 702 -13.04 -1.71 10.23
N LEU A 703 -12.07 -2.03 11.09
CA LEU A 703 -12.26 -2.99 12.20
C LEU A 703 -13.26 -2.49 13.24
N LEU A 704 -13.33 -1.18 13.50
CA LEU A 704 -14.32 -0.58 14.39
C LEU A 704 -15.73 -0.69 13.80
N GLU A 705 -15.90 -0.40 12.51
CA GLU A 705 -17.17 -0.60 11.81
C GLU A 705 -17.61 -2.08 11.84
N GLU A 706 -16.69 -3.00 11.56
CA GLU A 706 -16.99 -4.43 11.63
C GLU A 706 -17.37 -4.87 13.05
N SER A 707 -16.70 -4.34 14.07
CA SER A 707 -17.01 -4.64 15.47
C SER A 707 -18.40 -4.14 15.84
N GLN A 708 -18.78 -2.94 15.40
CA GLN A 708 -20.13 -2.40 15.56
C GLN A 708 -21.19 -3.24 14.84
N ARG A 709 -20.90 -3.72 13.63
CA ARG A 709 -21.81 -4.63 12.90
C ARG A 709 -22.00 -5.95 13.65
N VAL A 710 -20.93 -6.56 14.14
CA VAL A 710 -21.01 -7.80 14.92
C VAL A 710 -21.78 -7.57 16.23
N GLU A 711 -21.56 -6.45 16.91
CA GLU A 711 -22.31 -6.08 18.12
C GLU A 711 -23.81 -5.90 17.84
N PHE A 712 -24.16 -5.27 16.71
CA PHE A 712 -25.54 -5.16 16.24
C PHE A 712 -26.16 -6.53 15.94
N ILE A 713 -25.43 -7.43 15.27
CA ILE A 713 -25.89 -8.80 14.99
C ILE A 713 -26.14 -9.57 16.30
N ILE A 714 -25.23 -9.47 17.28
CA ILE A 714 -25.40 -10.09 18.60
C ILE A 714 -26.69 -9.59 19.26
N LYS A 715 -26.98 -8.28 19.17
CA LYS A 715 -28.19 -7.69 19.72
C LYS A 715 -29.45 -8.26 19.05
N GLN A 716 -29.49 -8.28 17.71
CA GLN A 716 -30.61 -8.84 16.95
C GLN A 716 -30.84 -10.33 17.26
N LEU A 717 -29.77 -11.13 17.32
CA LEU A 717 -29.87 -12.56 17.66
C LEU A 717 -30.34 -12.77 19.09
N SER A 718 -29.93 -11.91 20.03
CA SER A 718 -30.38 -11.98 21.42
C SER A 718 -31.87 -11.62 21.53
N GLU A 719 -32.33 -10.61 20.79
CA GLU A 719 -33.76 -10.26 20.69
C GLU A 719 -34.57 -11.40 20.05
N SER A 720 -34.07 -12.02 18.98
CA SER A 720 -34.67 -13.19 18.35
C SER A 720 -34.74 -14.39 19.29
N SER A 721 -33.68 -14.65 20.07
CA SER A 721 -33.67 -15.72 21.07
C SER A 721 -34.74 -15.48 22.14
N ASN A 722 -34.88 -14.24 22.63
CA ASN A 722 -35.94 -13.88 23.57
C ASN A 722 -37.34 -14.08 23.00
N LEU A 723 -37.58 -13.74 21.73
CA LEU A 723 -38.85 -13.98 21.05
C LEU A 723 -39.16 -15.46 20.88
N LEU A 724 -38.15 -16.28 20.56
CA LEU A 724 -38.31 -17.74 20.46
C LEU A 724 -38.63 -18.37 21.83
N VAL A 725 -38.00 -17.89 22.90
CA VAL A 725 -38.32 -18.30 24.28
C VAL A 725 -39.76 -17.93 24.64
N GLN A 726 -40.22 -16.72 24.29
CA GLN A 726 -41.63 -16.33 24.48
C GLN A 726 -42.58 -17.20 23.65
N ARG A 727 -42.21 -17.53 22.41
CA ARG A 727 -43.00 -18.42 21.54
C ARG A 727 -43.09 -19.83 22.11
N TYR A 728 -42.02 -20.34 22.70
CA TYR A 728 -42.00 -21.63 23.40
C TYR A 728 -43.02 -21.64 24.54
N GLU A 729 -43.02 -20.61 25.39
CA GLU A 729 -43.97 -20.49 26.50
C GLU A 729 -45.41 -20.31 26.02
N ASN A 730 -45.65 -19.53 24.96
CA ASN A 730 -46.99 -19.38 24.39
C ASN A 730 -47.52 -20.69 23.80
N TYR A 731 -46.68 -21.45 23.09
CA TYR A 731 -47.05 -22.74 22.53
C TYR A 731 -47.28 -23.80 23.63
N ARG A 732 -46.68 -23.63 24.81
CA ARG A 732 -46.97 -24.46 25.99
C ARG A 732 -48.44 -24.44 26.37
N GLU A 733 -49.03 -23.24 26.41
CA GLU A 733 -50.45 -23.07 26.71
C GLU A 733 -51.34 -23.55 25.55
N GLU A 734 -50.92 -23.35 24.30
CA GLU A 734 -51.63 -23.87 23.12
C GLU A 734 -51.65 -25.42 23.12
N PHE A 735 -50.52 -26.06 23.36
CA PHE A 735 -50.39 -27.51 23.45
C PHE A 735 -51.24 -28.10 24.57
N LYS A 736 -51.30 -27.43 25.72
CA LYS A 736 -52.21 -27.77 26.82
C LYS A 736 -53.67 -27.81 26.32
N SER A 737 -54.09 -26.78 25.60
CA SER A 737 -55.45 -26.72 25.04
C SER A 737 -55.72 -27.85 24.02
N ILE A 738 -54.73 -28.20 23.19
CA ILE A 738 -54.82 -29.27 22.19
C ILE A 738 -55.00 -30.63 22.88
N ILE A 739 -54.24 -30.92 23.94
CA ILE A 739 -54.36 -32.17 24.69
C ILE A 739 -55.76 -32.29 25.30
N LEU A 740 -56.23 -31.25 25.99
CA LEU A 740 -57.50 -31.27 26.71
C LEU A 740 -58.71 -31.38 25.77
N ASN A 741 -58.62 -30.86 24.56
CA ASN A 741 -59.70 -30.92 23.56
C ASN A 741 -59.61 -32.16 22.64
N SER A 742 -58.52 -32.93 22.70
CA SER A 742 -58.31 -34.11 21.85
C SER A 742 -59.13 -35.31 22.33
N GLU A 743 -59.70 -36.09 21.41
CA GLU A 743 -60.36 -37.37 21.72
C GLU A 743 -59.38 -38.40 22.31
N LYS A 744 -58.08 -38.23 22.07
CA LYS A 744 -57.01 -39.11 22.54
C LYS A 744 -56.65 -38.91 24.02
N ARG A 745 -57.19 -37.87 24.68
CA ARG A 745 -56.90 -37.54 26.08
C ARG A 745 -57.22 -38.69 27.05
N ILE A 746 -58.21 -39.51 26.73
CA ILE A 746 -58.64 -40.68 27.52
C ILE A 746 -57.53 -41.74 27.62
N LEU A 747 -56.57 -41.73 26.68
CA LEU A 747 -55.42 -42.64 26.66
C LEU A 747 -54.28 -42.22 27.62
N LEU A 748 -54.37 -41.02 28.21
CA LEU A 748 -53.42 -40.53 29.20
C LEU A 748 -53.87 -40.97 30.60
N PRO A 749 -53.06 -41.72 31.36
CA PRO A 749 -53.41 -42.20 32.70
C PRO A 749 -53.85 -41.08 33.64
N SER A 750 -53.16 -39.94 33.59
CA SER A 750 -53.49 -38.78 34.42
C SER A 750 -54.81 -38.09 34.05
N TYR A 751 -55.43 -38.42 32.91
CA TYR A 751 -56.68 -37.79 32.47
C TYR A 751 -57.88 -38.25 33.28
N MET A 752 -57.92 -39.52 33.72
CA MET A 752 -59.01 -39.99 34.58
C MET A 752 -59.02 -39.27 35.93
N ASN A 753 -57.85 -39.03 36.51
CA ASN A 753 -57.71 -38.24 37.73
C ASN A 753 -58.11 -36.78 37.49
N TYR A 754 -57.75 -36.21 36.34
CA TYR A 754 -58.16 -34.86 35.96
C TYR A 754 -59.69 -34.72 35.82
N ASP A 755 -60.33 -35.68 35.15
CA ASP A 755 -61.78 -35.71 34.93
C ASP A 755 -62.55 -35.94 36.24
N GLU A 756 -62.01 -36.76 37.13
CA GLU A 756 -62.57 -36.96 38.48
C GLU A 756 -62.45 -35.69 39.34
N LEU A 757 -61.30 -35.01 39.31
CA LEU A 757 -61.12 -33.73 40.00
C LEU A 757 -62.01 -32.63 39.42
N ARG A 758 -62.19 -32.59 38.10
CA ARG A 758 -63.13 -31.70 37.42
C ARG A 758 -64.57 -31.98 37.84
N SER A 759 -64.99 -33.24 37.86
CA SER A 759 -66.32 -33.64 38.30
C SER A 759 -66.56 -33.29 39.78
N LYS A 760 -65.57 -33.51 40.64
CA LYS A 760 -65.60 -33.10 42.06
C LYS A 760 -65.69 -31.59 42.21
N LYS A 761 -64.98 -30.83 41.36
CA LYS A 761 -65.08 -29.37 41.30
C LYS A 761 -66.47 -28.91 40.86
N GLU A 762 -67.04 -29.49 39.81
CA GLU A 762 -68.39 -29.15 39.31
C GLU A 762 -69.48 -29.51 40.34
N ILE A 763 -69.34 -30.64 41.05
CA ILE A 763 -70.22 -31.01 42.18
C ILE A 763 -70.09 -29.98 43.31
N ALA A 764 -68.88 -29.59 43.68
CA ALA A 764 -68.66 -28.57 44.70
C ALA A 764 -69.25 -27.20 44.27
N GLU A 765 -69.10 -26.81 43.00
CA GLU A 765 -69.69 -25.57 42.44
C GLU A 765 -71.23 -25.62 42.42
N ASN A 766 -71.81 -26.73 42.00
CA ASN A 766 -73.26 -26.93 42.01
C ASN A 766 -73.80 -26.95 43.44
N ASN A 767 -73.08 -27.53 44.40
CA ASN A 767 -73.45 -27.53 45.81
C ASN A 767 -73.32 -26.12 46.43
N ILE A 768 -72.28 -25.36 46.08
CA ILE A 768 -72.13 -23.95 46.46
C ILE A 768 -73.31 -23.15 45.90
N ASN A 769 -73.66 -23.34 44.62
CA ASN A 769 -74.78 -22.63 43.99
C ASN A 769 -76.13 -23.04 44.59
N ASN A 770 -76.35 -24.33 44.85
CA ASN A 770 -77.57 -24.83 45.49
C ASN A 770 -77.70 -24.38 46.94
N SER A 771 -76.61 -24.32 47.69
CA SER A 771 -76.59 -23.83 49.08
C SER A 771 -76.84 -22.33 49.13
N LYS A 772 -76.25 -21.55 48.21
CA LYS A 772 -76.57 -20.14 48.00
C LYS A 772 -78.05 -19.93 47.65
N ASN A 773 -78.62 -20.78 46.79
CA ASN A 773 -80.02 -20.70 46.36
C ASN A 773 -81.01 -21.12 47.46
N LYS A 774 -80.67 -22.11 48.30
CA LYS A 774 -81.55 -22.61 49.39
C LYS A 774 -81.59 -21.70 50.63
N HIS A 775 -80.45 -21.14 51.03
CA HIS A 775 -80.34 -20.43 52.31
C HIS A 775 -80.19 -18.90 52.16
N GLY A 776 -80.04 -18.40 50.93
CA GLY A 776 -79.68 -17.02 50.64
C GLY A 776 -78.19 -16.75 50.86
N THR A 777 -77.59 -15.94 50.00
CA THR A 777 -76.12 -15.78 49.87
C THR A 777 -75.42 -15.49 51.20
N LEU A 778 -75.99 -14.61 52.02
CA LEU A 778 -75.44 -14.17 53.31
C LEU A 778 -75.52 -15.23 54.42
N LYS A 779 -76.61 -15.97 54.54
CA LYS A 779 -76.73 -17.04 55.55
C LYS A 779 -75.96 -18.31 55.13
N SER A 780 -75.87 -18.57 53.83
CA SER A 780 -75.07 -19.67 53.28
C SER A 780 -73.56 -19.49 53.46
N MET A 781 -73.05 -18.26 53.63
CA MET A 781 -71.63 -17.97 53.87
C MET A 781 -71.15 -18.32 55.28
N PHE A 782 -72.04 -18.54 56.25
CA PHE A 782 -71.68 -18.97 57.60
C PHE A 782 -71.93 -20.47 57.82
N SER A 783 -72.33 -21.21 56.79
CA SER A 783 -72.50 -22.65 56.89
C SER A 783 -71.16 -23.37 56.70
N LEU A 784 -70.87 -24.30 57.60
CA LEU A 784 -69.68 -25.13 57.54
C LEU A 784 -69.62 -25.92 56.22
N GLU A 785 -70.78 -26.29 55.69
CA GLU A 785 -70.92 -26.97 54.41
C GLU A 785 -70.43 -26.12 53.23
N LEU A 786 -70.76 -24.82 53.18
CA LEU A 786 -70.34 -23.98 52.06
C LEU A 786 -68.83 -23.68 52.08
N TRP A 787 -68.23 -23.51 53.26
CA TRP A 787 -66.78 -23.39 53.42
C TRP A 787 -66.05 -24.68 53.06
N LYS A 788 -66.60 -25.83 53.46
CA LYS A 788 -66.06 -27.14 53.07
C LYS A 788 -66.09 -27.32 51.55
N GLU A 789 -67.18 -26.96 50.88
CA GLU A 789 -67.27 -27.03 49.42
C GLU A 789 -66.37 -25.98 48.71
N GLN A 790 -66.20 -24.77 49.26
CA GLN A 790 -65.24 -23.79 48.72
C GLN A 790 -63.78 -24.23 48.88
N ALA A 791 -63.42 -24.79 50.03
CA ALA A 791 -62.10 -25.38 50.26
C ALA A 791 -61.87 -26.58 49.33
N ASN A 792 -62.87 -27.47 49.18
CA ASN A 792 -62.82 -28.57 48.23
C ASN A 792 -62.63 -28.07 46.79
N LYS A 793 -63.32 -26.99 46.39
CA LYS A 793 -63.12 -26.36 45.07
C LYS A 793 -61.68 -25.89 44.87
N LEU A 794 -61.11 -25.13 45.81
CA LEU A 794 -59.74 -24.61 45.70
C LEU A 794 -58.69 -25.72 45.72
N VAL A 795 -58.85 -26.73 46.57
CA VAL A 795 -57.97 -27.90 46.62
C VAL A 795 -58.03 -28.68 45.32
N ASN A 796 -59.22 -28.89 44.76
CA ASN A 796 -59.38 -29.55 43.48
C ASN A 796 -58.80 -28.70 42.33
N GLU A 797 -58.93 -27.37 42.35
CA GLU A 797 -58.31 -26.48 41.35
C GLU A 797 -56.78 -26.53 41.41
N SER A 798 -56.18 -26.47 42.60
CA SER A 798 -54.72 -26.60 42.77
C SER A 798 -54.21 -27.96 42.32
N ASN A 799 -54.92 -29.04 42.68
CA ASN A 799 -54.57 -30.40 42.28
C ASN A 799 -54.77 -30.62 40.77
N MET A 800 -55.77 -29.97 40.16
CA MET A 800 -55.97 -29.99 38.70
C MET A 800 -54.77 -29.38 37.97
N ILE A 801 -54.19 -28.27 38.44
CA ILE A 801 -53.01 -27.66 37.82
C ILE A 801 -51.79 -28.60 37.87
N GLU A 802 -51.59 -29.30 38.99
CA GLU A 802 -50.50 -30.27 39.12
C GLU A 802 -50.69 -31.49 38.20
N VAL A 803 -51.93 -31.99 38.12
CA VAL A 803 -52.30 -33.09 37.22
C VAL A 803 -52.26 -32.67 35.75
N GLU A 804 -52.58 -31.41 35.43
CA GLU A 804 -52.43 -30.83 34.08
C GLU A 804 -50.98 -30.79 33.62
N ASN A 805 -50.05 -30.40 34.50
CA ASN A 805 -48.63 -30.43 34.17
C ASN A 805 -48.12 -31.87 33.95
N LYS A 806 -48.58 -32.82 34.77
CA LYS A 806 -48.28 -34.25 34.57
C LYS A 806 -48.88 -34.78 33.27
N LEU A 807 -50.10 -34.35 32.91
CA LEU A 807 -50.75 -34.67 31.65
C LEU A 807 -49.97 -34.18 30.43
N ILE A 808 -49.44 -32.95 30.50
CA ILE A 808 -48.61 -32.37 29.44
C ILE A 808 -47.32 -33.18 29.28
N GLU A 809 -46.62 -33.48 30.37
CA GLU A 809 -45.38 -34.27 30.33
C GLU A 809 -45.61 -35.73 29.90
N GLU A 810 -46.72 -36.35 30.32
CA GLU A 810 -47.14 -37.66 29.83
C GLU A 810 -47.41 -37.63 28.32
N ALA A 811 -48.16 -36.62 27.84
CA ALA A 811 -48.50 -36.48 26.43
C ALA A 811 -47.25 -36.32 25.54
N LYS A 812 -46.22 -35.59 25.99
CA LYS A 812 -44.94 -35.45 25.28
C LYS A 812 -44.24 -36.80 25.04
N GLN A 813 -44.40 -37.76 25.94
CA GLN A 813 -43.74 -39.07 25.86
C GLN A 813 -44.51 -40.11 25.04
N LYS A 814 -45.74 -39.80 24.58
CA LYS A 814 -46.61 -40.78 23.94
C LYS A 814 -46.62 -40.68 22.41
N PRO A 815 -46.68 -41.82 21.68
CA PRO A 815 -46.58 -41.82 20.22
C PRO A 815 -47.69 -41.05 19.49
N TYR A 816 -48.86 -40.92 20.12
CA TYR A 816 -50.08 -40.39 19.51
C TYR A 816 -50.22 -38.85 19.58
N PHE A 817 -49.33 -38.16 20.31
CA PHE A 817 -49.14 -36.69 20.31
C PHE A 817 -47.77 -36.27 19.72
N LYS A 818 -47.09 -37.20 19.04
CA LYS A 818 -45.73 -37.01 18.53
C LYS A 818 -45.61 -35.84 17.53
N LYS A 819 -46.68 -35.57 16.76
CA LYS A 819 -46.70 -34.51 15.76
C LYS A 819 -46.86 -33.12 16.40
N GLU A 820 -47.62 -33.05 17.49
CA GLU A 820 -47.86 -31.82 18.24
C GLU A 820 -46.66 -31.50 19.15
N TYR A 821 -46.00 -32.54 19.67
CA TYR A 821 -44.75 -32.42 20.42
C TYR A 821 -43.54 -32.03 19.56
N SER A 822 -43.49 -32.43 18.27
CA SER A 822 -42.36 -32.10 17.41
C SER A 822 -42.14 -30.60 17.27
N VAL A 823 -43.17 -29.78 17.47
CA VAL A 823 -43.09 -28.32 17.46
C VAL A 823 -42.27 -27.77 18.64
N PHE A 824 -42.31 -28.37 19.83
CA PHE A 824 -41.42 -27.97 20.93
C PHE A 824 -39.96 -28.30 20.60
N ALA A 825 -39.71 -29.49 20.06
CA ALA A 825 -38.38 -29.89 19.65
C ALA A 825 -37.83 -29.02 18.51
N GLU A 826 -38.70 -28.55 17.60
CA GLU A 826 -38.35 -27.57 16.56
C GLU A 826 -37.97 -26.21 17.17
N ILE A 827 -38.78 -25.66 18.08
CA ILE A 827 -38.50 -24.37 18.74
C ILE A 827 -37.24 -24.46 19.63
N GLU A 828 -37.06 -25.53 20.40
CA GLU A 828 -35.86 -25.76 21.23
C GLU A 828 -34.59 -25.84 20.37
N ASN A 829 -34.67 -26.52 19.23
CA ASN A 829 -33.56 -26.61 18.28
C ASN A 829 -33.26 -25.23 17.65
N GLU A 830 -34.28 -24.43 17.34
CA GLU A 830 -34.10 -23.04 16.87
C GLU A 830 -33.47 -22.14 17.95
N ILE A 831 -33.88 -22.27 19.21
CA ILE A 831 -33.27 -21.55 20.35
C ILE A 831 -31.81 -21.96 20.52
N GLN A 832 -31.51 -23.26 20.49
CA GLN A 832 -30.15 -23.77 20.63
C GLN A 832 -29.25 -23.24 19.51
N LYS A 833 -29.69 -23.35 18.24
CA LYS A 833 -28.97 -22.81 17.08
C LYS A 833 -28.74 -21.30 17.20
N THR A 834 -29.75 -20.55 17.64
CA THR A 834 -29.63 -19.09 17.82
C THR A 834 -28.62 -18.76 18.91
N ASN A 835 -28.62 -19.47 20.03
CA ASN A 835 -27.66 -19.27 21.12
C ASN A 835 -26.22 -19.66 20.74
N GLU A 836 -26.04 -20.72 19.95
CA GLU A 836 -24.74 -21.08 19.38
C GLU A 836 -24.19 -19.97 18.47
N LEU A 837 -25.04 -19.37 17.62
CA LEU A 837 -24.69 -18.23 16.79
C LEU A 837 -24.33 -16.98 17.62
N VAL A 838 -25.06 -16.71 18.71
CA VAL A 838 -24.73 -15.62 19.65
C VAL A 838 -23.34 -15.82 20.27
N ASN A 839 -23.03 -17.04 20.74
CA ASN A 839 -21.74 -17.33 21.36
C ASN A 839 -20.59 -17.21 20.35
N LYS A 840 -20.77 -17.72 19.13
CA LYS A 840 -19.79 -17.59 18.05
C LYS A 840 -19.50 -16.11 17.72
N ASN A 841 -20.54 -15.29 17.60
CA ASN A 841 -20.36 -13.87 17.31
C ASN A 841 -19.74 -13.11 18.50
N LYS A 842 -20.01 -13.51 19.75
CA LYS A 842 -19.32 -12.96 20.93
C LYS A 842 -17.82 -13.25 20.95
N GLU A 843 -17.42 -14.47 20.55
CA GLU A 843 -16.00 -14.81 20.39
C GLU A 843 -15.35 -14.01 19.27
N GLU A 844 -16.03 -13.86 18.13
CA GLU A 844 -15.58 -13.01 17.03
C GLU A 844 -15.38 -11.56 17.49
N LEU A 845 -16.35 -10.98 18.21
CA LEU A 845 -16.24 -9.63 18.77
C LEU A 845 -15.06 -9.49 19.74
N LYS A 846 -14.81 -10.49 20.59
CA LYS A 846 -13.67 -10.49 21.50
C LYS A 846 -12.34 -10.48 20.75
N ASN A 847 -12.21 -11.27 19.69
CA ASN A 847 -11.02 -11.29 18.84
C ASN A 847 -10.82 -9.96 18.12
N LYS A 848 -11.88 -9.36 17.56
CA LYS A 848 -11.82 -8.04 16.93
C LYS A 848 -11.44 -6.93 17.91
N ASN A 849 -11.94 -6.97 19.14
CA ASN A 849 -11.56 -6.03 20.20
C ASN A 849 -10.07 -6.15 20.59
N LEU A 850 -9.53 -7.37 20.63
CA LEU A 850 -8.10 -7.61 20.89
C LEU A 850 -7.25 -7.03 19.75
N LEU A 851 -7.62 -7.27 18.49
CA LEU A 851 -6.96 -6.70 17.32
C LEU A 851 -7.00 -5.17 17.32
N THR A 852 -8.15 -4.59 17.66
CA THR A 852 -8.35 -3.14 17.83
C THR A 852 -7.39 -2.57 18.89
N GLY A 853 -7.26 -3.23 20.05
CA GLY A 853 -6.33 -2.82 21.10
C GLY A 853 -4.86 -2.87 20.65
N ASN A 854 -4.47 -3.94 19.95
CA ASN A 854 -3.12 -4.08 19.43
C ASN A 854 -2.79 -3.00 18.37
N MET A 855 -3.72 -2.72 17.45
CA MET A 855 -3.56 -1.66 16.44
C MET A 855 -3.43 -0.28 17.09
N LYS A 856 -4.27 0.06 18.08
CA LYS A 856 -4.17 1.33 18.82
C LYS A 856 -2.81 1.51 19.50
N ASN A 857 -2.29 0.44 20.12
CA ASN A 857 -0.97 0.47 20.74
C ASN A 857 0.13 0.72 19.70
N LYS A 858 0.06 0.06 18.54
CA LYS A 858 1.03 0.23 17.46
C LYS A 858 0.97 1.64 16.84
N ILE A 859 -0.23 2.19 16.65
CA ILE A 859 -0.41 3.59 16.21
C ILE A 859 0.24 4.55 17.23
N THR A 860 0.04 4.34 18.54
CA THR A 860 0.66 5.16 19.58
C THR A 860 2.20 5.06 19.54
N GLU A 861 2.75 3.88 19.24
CA GLU A 861 4.19 3.69 19.05
C GLU A 861 4.70 4.45 17.82
N LEU A 862 4.01 4.36 16.69
CA LEU A 862 4.34 5.10 15.46
C LEU A 862 4.27 6.61 15.70
N GLU A 863 3.26 7.12 16.41
CA GLU A 863 3.17 8.53 16.82
C GLU A 863 4.35 8.96 17.70
N LYS A 864 4.78 8.11 18.63
CA LYS A 864 5.96 8.36 19.45
C LYS A 864 7.23 8.42 18.60
N GLN A 865 7.35 7.57 17.58
CA GLN A 865 8.48 7.61 16.64
C GLN A 865 8.46 8.88 15.78
N LEU A 866 7.30 9.27 15.23
CA LEU A 866 7.12 10.50 14.45
C LEU A 866 7.47 11.75 15.27
N THR A 867 6.96 11.84 16.51
CA THR A 867 7.28 12.93 17.43
C THR A 867 8.76 12.98 17.78
N THR A 868 9.40 11.83 18.01
CA THR A 868 10.86 11.77 18.27
C THR A 868 11.67 12.29 17.06
N ILE A 869 11.27 11.94 15.83
CA ILE A 869 11.92 12.43 14.62
C ILE A 869 11.68 13.94 14.46
N LYS A 870 10.44 14.41 14.68
CA LYS A 870 10.06 15.83 14.59
C LYS A 870 10.81 16.70 15.61
N ASP A 871 10.98 16.21 16.83
CA ASP A 871 11.73 16.92 17.88
C ASP A 871 13.21 17.07 17.52
N ALA A 872 13.78 16.11 16.77
CA ALA A 872 15.14 16.17 16.29
C ALA A 872 15.28 17.01 15.00
N TYR A 873 14.27 17.01 14.13
CA TYR A 873 14.25 17.67 12.82
C TYR A 873 12.94 18.48 12.66
N PRO A 874 12.88 19.73 13.16
CA PRO A 874 11.64 20.49 13.23
C PRO A 874 11.03 20.89 11.87
N ASP A 875 11.81 20.92 10.79
CA ASP A 875 11.39 21.25 9.43
C ASP A 875 11.05 20.01 8.58
N ILE A 876 11.02 18.80 9.17
CA ILE A 876 10.83 17.54 8.43
C ILE A 876 9.48 17.47 7.70
N GLU A 877 8.47 18.18 8.22
CA GLU A 877 7.11 18.27 7.67
C GLU A 877 6.97 19.32 6.55
N GLU A 878 7.90 20.29 6.43
CA GLU A 878 7.82 21.33 5.39
C GLU A 878 8.06 20.80 3.95
N GLY A 879 8.38 19.51 3.83
CA GLY A 879 8.22 18.75 2.60
C GLY A 879 9.29 18.98 1.52
N TYR A 880 9.96 17.90 1.15
CA TYR A 880 10.39 17.65 -0.23
C TYR A 880 9.17 17.01 -0.92
N TYR A 881 8.26 17.82 -1.47
CA TYR A 881 7.07 17.30 -2.16
C TYR A 881 7.33 17.00 -3.61
#